data_AF-A0A1V1WW47-F1
#
_entry.id   AF-A0A1V1WW47-F1
#
_cell.length_a   1.000
_cell.length_b   1.000
_cell.length_c   1.000
_cell.angle_alpha   90.00
_cell.angle_beta   90.00
_cell.angle_gamma   90.00
#
_symmetry.space_group_name_H-M   'P 1'
#
loop_
_entity.id
_entity.type
_entity.pdbx_description
1 polymer ?
#
loop_
_entity_poly.entity_id
_entity_poly.type
_entity_poly.pdbx_seq_one_letter_code
_entity_poly.pdbx_strand_id
1 'polypeptide(L)'
;MSNHRRIRIGNQSAFSAERVIQPFEFAVASGFDAFEWLPDKKESGAGWQECDIDAQTRRYIRNTARQHDIRLSVHAPWHVNPSEPDLSEQLLKTVQFAQDIEASLLNVHLFTENGTEAYVRGIIPFIKSLRKTGSRLSIENTPLTAPGDLNAFFATLQHLAPAEATQTGMCLDLGHANLCSATLNDYIKFIDLLDPDIPIIHIHLHENYGDHDSHLTLFTGPSGQDVSGIKAFLKLIKKRRFSGSIILEQWPEPPSLLIEARNNLKIMIGNSPPPLVEPRNANTEDFVSVIAEADRQHRSWREKLAWVHDFVAEKISSHNTRQLTYLMIYLRFIGTGQVACTEDGKHYRPSHHAKIARGIHNRLAEITTPENVFIIRKIYPWLPSYENRFANAEPLTRIRDLAHRNDICKELKQEIKHTLQNKLHRCAGPEDLATSAALLKRITAPNANYPNDFVKEFVRFHEELEEFFNVHSLEEQLEAIASNARKDEDSTTFKLISDFLKAKKKAVTSEELITAFELLTTLRRQFFKKSKIDTSAQQQGLQLADIRLEDYAFVLLSQLINHLATAGKENMQWPMAGHCLGLAILNLRLSGLDSFECRAIESELELWHESFTPKNREHVLRLKATIDRCRRLAERYSDKILSLFPEKVQRLGRALGVAKEAIRVFSEAEIRSHLVFQVSRLVDLVLKSIRSVAYLSPWDAIVCEKVCGRLVETQYLDDLSDLSDELVVVLLEKARGDEELSAGVGGIVLAHEMAHLSHLAVRARQEKVALAVCEDANQFGELRNLVNTQVVLGVSPEGVVLETSSNHGIVEATDRKSKIGHGNIDVADVPLSFSVPLIPLNEVTQKTGGSKAYGARRLEEISRVQTAGFATPPGVVIPFGVMEESLHFSPALKEEYQALVNQLNDLEQDDFSEALARLQRIHDEPSVSREIVRLVQKKFPHDARLMVRSSANCEDLERLSGAGLYESVANVSPSELSQAICEVWRSLWAKRAVMNRKRHGIPHDRAHMALLIQQMLVADLSFIIHTVNPIDHNTNEAYVELAVGLGETLASGKSPGCPYRMLCDKNTGAVRMLAFASFSQALWPDLSVDLRAETIDYSKINLTIDEDFRNRLGGRLGAMSRFVEKALGGPQDIEGLVIDSKIYLVQARPQQDVL
;
A
#
# COMPACT_ATOMS: atom_id res chain seq x y z
N MET A 1 12.40 27.09 -27.30
CA MET A 1 12.57 27.85 -26.04
C MET A 1 13.95 27.56 -25.48
N SER A 2 14.62 28.57 -24.90
CA SER A 2 16.01 28.56 -24.38
C SER A 2 16.46 27.22 -23.77
N ASN A 3 17.33 26.48 -24.47
CA ASN A 3 17.93 25.23 -23.98
C ASN A 3 19.09 25.60 -23.02
N HIS A 4 18.77 26.05 -21.82
CA HIS A 4 19.79 26.27 -20.79
C HIS A 4 20.48 24.94 -20.47
N ARG A 5 21.77 24.86 -20.75
CA ARG A 5 22.69 23.81 -20.29
C ARG A 5 22.64 23.75 -18.75
N ARG A 6 21.74 22.93 -18.21
CA ARG A 6 21.50 22.76 -16.76
C ARG A 6 22.35 21.61 -16.22
N ILE A 7 23.06 21.86 -15.12
CA ILE A 7 23.72 20.82 -14.30
C ILE A 7 22.62 20.02 -13.58
N ARG A 8 22.65 18.70 -13.73
CA ARG A 8 21.74 17.77 -13.04
C ARG A 8 22.49 17.15 -11.86
N ILE A 9 21.78 16.88 -10.77
CA ILE A 9 22.33 16.31 -9.54
C ILE A 9 21.49 15.10 -9.15
N GLY A 10 22.16 13.97 -8.98
CA GLY A 10 21.59 12.66 -8.73
C GLY A 10 22.25 11.93 -7.57
N ASN A 11 21.72 10.76 -7.26
CA ASN A 11 22.35 9.74 -6.42
C ASN A 11 22.52 8.45 -7.24
N GLN A 12 23.09 7.41 -6.62
CA GLN A 12 23.29 6.11 -7.28
C GLN A 12 22.62 4.94 -6.56
N SER A 13 22.53 3.79 -7.25
CA SER A 13 22.27 2.49 -6.63
C SER A 13 23.43 2.09 -5.71
N ALA A 14 23.18 1.30 -4.68
CA ALA A 14 24.23 0.85 -3.77
C ALA A 14 23.94 -0.54 -3.21
N PHE A 15 24.98 -1.36 -3.02
CA PHE A 15 24.85 -2.68 -2.36
C PHE A 15 24.32 -2.63 -0.93
N SER A 16 24.45 -1.50 -0.23
CA SER A 16 23.98 -1.32 1.14
C SER A 16 22.48 -1.01 1.24
N ALA A 17 21.80 -0.78 0.11
CA ALA A 17 20.35 -0.59 0.10
C ALA A 17 19.61 -1.93 0.29
N GLU A 18 18.47 -1.91 1.00
CA GLU A 18 17.68 -3.11 1.30
C GLU A 18 17.07 -3.74 0.03
N ARG A 19 16.73 -2.89 -0.95
CA ARG A 19 16.27 -3.30 -2.29
C ARG A 19 17.05 -2.55 -3.36
N VAL A 20 17.36 -3.21 -4.47
CA VAL A 20 18.09 -2.62 -5.61
C VAL A 20 17.41 -1.36 -6.17
N ILE A 21 16.08 -1.35 -6.22
CA ILE A 21 15.29 -0.22 -6.75
C ILE A 21 15.10 0.93 -5.74
N GLN A 22 15.36 0.70 -4.45
CA GLN A 22 15.09 1.66 -3.39
C GLN A 22 15.81 3.01 -3.59
N PRO A 23 17.10 3.05 -3.98
CA PRO A 23 17.78 4.33 -4.25
C PRO A 23 17.18 5.11 -5.41
N PHE A 24 16.65 4.42 -6.43
CA PHE A 24 15.99 5.05 -7.57
C PHE A 24 14.60 5.59 -7.20
N GLU A 25 13.78 4.81 -6.49
CA GLU A 25 12.49 5.27 -5.96
C GLU A 25 12.67 6.50 -5.06
N PHE A 26 13.74 6.51 -4.26
CA PHE A 26 14.12 7.66 -3.44
C PHE A 26 14.52 8.88 -4.27
N ALA A 27 15.29 8.68 -5.35
CA ALA A 27 15.67 9.75 -6.28
C ALA A 27 14.43 10.44 -6.87
N VAL A 28 13.47 9.62 -7.32
CA VAL A 28 12.18 10.05 -7.88
C VAL A 28 11.35 10.80 -6.84
N ALA A 29 11.14 10.19 -5.67
CA ALA A 29 10.33 10.78 -4.60
C ALA A 29 10.93 12.09 -4.06
N SER A 30 12.26 12.21 -4.07
CA SER A 30 12.97 13.34 -3.48
C SER A 30 13.23 14.47 -4.48
N GLY A 31 12.95 14.29 -5.77
CA GLY A 31 13.13 15.32 -6.80
C GLY A 31 14.58 15.51 -7.27
N PHE A 32 15.37 14.43 -7.32
CA PHE A 32 16.64 14.43 -8.05
C PHE A 32 16.39 14.48 -9.55
N ASP A 33 17.31 15.08 -10.31
CA ASP A 33 17.19 15.24 -11.77
C ASP A 33 18.24 14.40 -12.55
N ALA A 34 19.00 13.56 -11.84
CA ALA A 34 19.84 12.49 -12.38
C ALA A 34 19.82 11.25 -11.45
N PHE A 35 20.20 10.09 -11.96
CA PHE A 35 20.42 8.87 -11.19
C PHE A 35 21.41 7.93 -11.89
N GLU A 36 22.29 7.27 -11.14
CA GLU A 36 23.27 6.33 -11.67
C GLU A 36 23.07 4.90 -11.17
N TRP A 37 23.22 3.94 -12.08
CA TRP A 37 23.17 2.52 -11.77
C TRP A 37 24.58 1.92 -11.77
N LEU A 38 25.01 1.40 -10.63
CA LEU A 38 26.29 0.71 -10.42
C LEU A 38 26.03 -0.75 -10.03
N PRO A 39 26.21 -1.73 -10.94
CA PRO A 39 26.13 -3.15 -10.63
C PRO A 39 27.39 -3.55 -9.82
N ASP A 40 27.22 -3.77 -8.52
CA ASP A 40 28.30 -3.94 -7.55
C ASP A 40 28.24 -5.26 -6.76
N LYS A 41 27.63 -6.30 -7.34
CA LYS A 41 27.50 -7.62 -6.71
C LYS A 41 28.83 -8.14 -6.17
N LYS A 42 28.88 -8.32 -4.85
CA LYS A 42 30.04 -8.86 -4.13
C LYS A 42 29.96 -10.39 -4.03
N GLU A 43 31.09 -11.04 -3.79
CA GLU A 43 31.15 -12.50 -3.57
C GLU A 43 30.29 -12.97 -2.39
N SER A 44 30.04 -12.09 -1.40
CA SER A 44 29.15 -12.35 -0.27
C SER A 44 27.67 -12.46 -0.66
N GLY A 45 27.31 -12.17 -1.91
CA GLY A 45 25.94 -12.09 -2.40
C GLY A 45 25.26 -10.74 -2.18
N ALA A 46 25.91 -9.80 -1.47
CA ALA A 46 25.42 -8.42 -1.31
C ALA A 46 25.62 -7.61 -2.61
N GLY A 47 24.72 -6.65 -2.88
CA GLY A 47 24.72 -5.89 -4.12
C GLY A 47 23.93 -6.57 -5.23
N TRP A 48 24.11 -6.08 -6.45
CA TRP A 48 23.35 -6.55 -7.59
C TRP A 48 24.18 -6.53 -8.87
N GLN A 49 23.81 -7.38 -9.81
CA GLN A 49 24.35 -7.38 -11.16
C GLN A 49 23.21 -7.18 -12.16
N GLU A 50 23.51 -6.88 -13.42
CA GLU A 50 22.53 -6.48 -14.41
C GLU A 50 21.36 -7.48 -14.54
N CYS A 51 21.62 -8.78 -14.49
CA CYS A 51 20.58 -9.81 -14.60
C CYS A 51 19.64 -9.91 -13.38
N ASP A 52 19.98 -9.29 -12.24
CA ASP A 52 19.12 -9.25 -11.06
C ASP A 52 17.97 -8.24 -11.22
N ILE A 53 18.10 -7.29 -12.17
CA ILE A 53 17.03 -6.36 -12.53
C ILE A 53 16.36 -6.86 -13.81
N ASP A 54 15.16 -7.41 -13.65
CA ASP A 54 14.37 -7.93 -14.76
C ASP A 54 13.93 -6.84 -15.74
N ALA A 55 13.47 -7.27 -16.91
CA ALA A 55 13.10 -6.36 -17.98
C ALA A 55 11.88 -5.47 -17.65
N GLN A 56 10.99 -5.93 -16.76
CA GLN A 56 9.85 -5.13 -16.29
C GLN A 56 10.33 -3.97 -15.41
N THR A 57 11.29 -4.23 -14.53
CA THR A 57 11.92 -3.25 -13.65
C THR A 57 12.77 -2.29 -14.47
N ARG A 58 13.55 -2.76 -15.46
CA ARG A 58 14.26 -1.87 -16.41
C ARG A 58 13.30 -0.93 -17.15
N ARG A 59 12.14 -1.44 -17.60
CA ARG A 59 11.09 -0.62 -18.24
C ARG A 59 10.48 0.39 -17.26
N TYR A 60 10.22 -0.02 -16.03
CA TYR A 60 9.77 0.87 -14.96
C TYR A 60 10.77 2.01 -14.74
N ILE A 61 12.06 1.68 -14.55
CA ILE A 61 13.15 2.66 -14.37
C ILE A 61 13.14 3.67 -15.52
N ARG A 62 13.13 3.20 -16.76
CA ARG A 62 13.10 4.05 -17.95
C ARG A 62 11.88 4.97 -18.00
N ASN A 63 10.68 4.42 -17.81
CA ASN A 63 9.44 5.17 -17.93
C ASN A 63 9.30 6.20 -16.81
N THR A 64 9.64 5.82 -15.58
CA THR A 64 9.63 6.71 -14.42
C THR A 64 10.67 7.80 -14.58
N ALA A 65 11.88 7.50 -15.06
CA ALA A 65 12.89 8.52 -15.33
C ALA A 65 12.42 9.54 -16.39
N ARG A 66 11.77 9.08 -17.47
CA ARG A 66 11.16 9.98 -18.48
C ARG A 66 10.05 10.85 -17.88
N GLN A 67 9.13 10.25 -17.12
CA GLN A 67 8.01 10.96 -16.50
C GLN A 67 8.48 12.05 -15.53
N HIS A 68 9.57 11.80 -14.80
CA HIS A 68 10.09 12.70 -13.78
C HIS A 68 11.26 13.57 -14.25
N ASP A 69 11.60 13.56 -15.55
CA ASP A 69 12.78 14.23 -16.12
C ASP A 69 14.08 13.92 -15.34
N ILE A 70 14.36 12.64 -15.10
CA ILE A 70 15.60 12.15 -14.47
C ILE A 70 16.55 11.67 -15.56
N ARG A 71 17.79 12.21 -15.56
CA ARG A 71 18.84 11.75 -16.47
C ARG A 71 19.55 10.52 -15.90
N LEU A 72 19.42 9.38 -16.58
CA LEU A 72 20.06 8.14 -16.19
C LEU A 72 21.52 8.05 -16.68
N SER A 73 22.40 7.52 -15.85
CA SER A 73 23.72 6.97 -16.21
C SER A 73 23.88 5.55 -15.66
N VAL A 74 24.83 4.80 -16.22
CA VAL A 74 25.23 3.49 -15.71
C VAL A 74 26.73 3.51 -15.51
N HIS A 75 27.18 2.91 -14.42
CA HIS A 75 28.57 2.78 -14.06
C HIS A 75 28.98 1.32 -14.18
N ALA A 76 30.00 1.02 -14.97
CA ALA A 76 30.53 -0.34 -15.05
C ALA A 76 31.18 -0.75 -13.73
N PRO A 77 31.07 -2.03 -13.32
CA PRO A 77 31.71 -2.54 -12.11
C PRO A 77 33.22 -2.22 -12.10
N TRP A 78 33.78 -1.97 -10.92
CA TRP A 78 35.18 -1.55 -10.76
C TRP A 78 36.18 -2.41 -11.53
N HIS A 79 36.05 -3.73 -11.45
CA HIS A 79 37.00 -4.67 -12.02
C HIS A 79 36.91 -4.82 -13.54
N VAL A 80 35.94 -4.21 -14.23
CA VAL A 80 35.71 -4.43 -15.66
C VAL A 80 36.75 -3.68 -16.51
N ASN A 81 37.65 -4.43 -17.14
CA ASN A 81 38.70 -3.92 -18.02
C ASN A 81 38.46 -4.32 -19.49
N PRO A 82 38.18 -3.38 -20.41
CA PRO A 82 37.91 -3.66 -21.83
C PRO A 82 39.13 -4.19 -22.59
N SER A 83 40.34 -4.11 -22.02
CA SER A 83 41.54 -4.71 -22.63
C SER A 83 41.70 -6.20 -22.34
N GLU A 84 40.86 -6.77 -21.48
CA GLU A 84 40.85 -8.19 -21.13
C GLU A 84 39.65 -8.91 -21.78
N PRO A 85 39.88 -9.98 -22.58
CA PRO A 85 38.81 -10.64 -23.33
C PRO A 85 37.64 -11.14 -22.47
N ASP A 86 37.91 -11.74 -21.31
CA ASP A 86 36.88 -12.35 -20.45
C ASP A 86 36.02 -11.28 -19.75
N LEU A 87 36.61 -10.12 -19.42
CA LEU A 87 35.90 -9.02 -18.77
C LEU A 87 35.20 -8.10 -19.78
N SER A 88 35.60 -8.14 -21.05
CA SER A 88 34.93 -7.48 -22.17
C SER A 88 33.49 -7.97 -22.36
N GLU A 89 33.19 -9.24 -22.07
CA GLU A 89 31.81 -9.76 -22.11
C GLU A 89 30.94 -9.17 -20.98
N GLN A 90 31.51 -8.93 -19.80
CA GLN A 90 30.81 -8.29 -18.70
C GLN A 90 30.47 -6.83 -19.04
N LEU A 91 31.40 -6.10 -19.66
CA LEU A 91 31.14 -4.74 -20.14
C LEU A 91 30.00 -4.68 -21.17
N LEU A 92 29.86 -5.71 -22.01
CA LEU A 92 28.76 -5.79 -22.98
C LEU A 92 27.40 -5.90 -22.28
N LYS A 93 27.32 -6.64 -21.15
CA LYS A 93 26.10 -6.73 -20.33
C LYS A 93 25.74 -5.38 -19.72
N THR A 94 26.74 -4.64 -19.23
CA THR A 94 26.54 -3.27 -18.71
C THR A 94 26.08 -2.31 -19.81
N VAL A 95 26.64 -2.41 -21.02
CA VAL A 95 26.19 -1.63 -22.19
C VAL A 95 24.74 -1.96 -22.54
N GLN A 96 24.35 -3.23 -22.56
CA GLN A 96 22.98 -3.64 -22.83
C GLN A 96 22.03 -3.08 -21.76
N PHE A 97 22.39 -3.20 -20.48
CA PHE A 97 21.60 -2.64 -19.39
C PHE A 97 21.41 -1.12 -19.53
N ALA A 98 22.48 -0.39 -19.87
CA ALA A 98 22.43 1.05 -20.13
C ALA A 98 21.49 1.39 -21.30
N GLN A 99 21.46 0.57 -22.35
CA GLN A 99 20.56 0.75 -23.49
C GLN A 99 19.09 0.48 -23.10
N ASP A 100 18.83 -0.57 -22.34
CA ASP A 100 17.47 -0.96 -21.94
C ASP A 100 16.76 0.11 -21.11
N ILE A 101 17.50 0.74 -20.18
CA ILE A 101 16.97 1.83 -19.34
C ILE A 101 17.06 3.21 -20.01
N GLU A 102 17.64 3.29 -21.22
CA GLU A 102 17.95 4.52 -21.95
C GLU A 102 18.85 5.50 -21.17
N ALA A 103 19.91 4.98 -20.56
CA ALA A 103 20.93 5.79 -19.94
C ALA A 103 21.61 6.70 -20.95
N SER A 104 21.73 7.98 -20.61
CA SER A 104 22.39 9.00 -21.43
C SER A 104 23.91 8.86 -21.47
N LEU A 105 24.47 8.10 -20.54
CA LEU A 105 25.90 7.98 -20.31
C LEU A 105 26.24 6.61 -19.68
N LEU A 106 27.34 6.00 -20.12
CA LEU A 106 28.00 4.87 -19.47
C LEU A 106 29.36 5.32 -18.93
N ASN A 107 29.64 5.08 -17.66
CA ASN A 107 30.89 5.39 -17.00
C ASN A 107 31.76 4.14 -16.79
N VAL A 108 33.07 4.24 -17.01
CA VAL A 108 34.03 3.13 -16.91
C VAL A 108 35.37 3.64 -16.35
N HIS A 109 36.02 2.85 -15.50
CA HIS A 109 37.34 3.17 -14.94
C HIS A 109 38.47 3.00 -15.96
N LEU A 110 39.47 3.88 -15.91
CA LEU A 110 40.68 3.75 -16.71
C LEU A 110 41.70 2.78 -16.07
N PHE A 111 42.18 1.83 -16.87
CA PHE A 111 43.30 0.94 -16.52
C PHE A 111 44.49 1.18 -17.44
N THR A 112 45.69 1.33 -16.87
CA THR A 112 46.92 1.64 -17.62
C THR A 112 47.97 0.51 -17.60
N GLU A 113 47.68 -0.61 -16.93
CA GLU A 113 48.61 -1.72 -16.69
C GLU A 113 49.15 -2.35 -17.98
N ASN A 114 48.29 -2.46 -19.00
CA ASN A 114 48.64 -3.01 -20.32
C ASN A 114 48.96 -1.92 -21.37
N GLY A 115 49.13 -0.66 -20.92
CA GLY A 115 49.38 0.50 -21.77
C GLY A 115 48.12 1.15 -22.34
N THR A 116 48.17 2.48 -22.47
CA THR A 116 47.03 3.33 -22.88
C THR A 116 46.45 2.97 -24.26
N GLU A 117 47.30 2.61 -25.23
CA GLU A 117 46.85 2.24 -26.57
C GLU A 117 46.03 0.94 -26.57
N ALA A 118 46.41 -0.06 -25.77
CA ALA A 118 45.67 -1.32 -25.67
C ALA A 118 44.27 -1.09 -25.10
N TYR A 119 44.15 -0.28 -24.06
CA TYR A 119 42.87 0.10 -23.47
C TYR A 119 42.00 0.89 -24.47
N VAL A 120 42.56 1.87 -25.19
CA VAL A 120 41.84 2.64 -26.22
C VAL A 120 41.30 1.72 -27.31
N ARG A 121 42.10 0.75 -27.79
CA ARG A 121 41.64 -0.22 -28.79
C ARG A 121 40.50 -1.11 -28.28
N GLY A 122 40.58 -1.54 -27.01
CA GLY A 122 39.54 -2.33 -26.36
C GLY A 122 38.22 -1.58 -26.18
N ILE A 123 38.25 -0.28 -25.89
CA ILE A 123 37.02 0.49 -25.58
C ILE A 123 36.29 1.03 -26.83
N ILE A 124 36.97 1.20 -27.97
CA ILE A 124 36.38 1.73 -29.23
C ILE A 124 35.10 1.00 -29.69
N PRO A 125 35.02 -0.34 -29.69
CA PRO A 125 33.81 -1.06 -30.08
C PRO A 125 32.59 -0.69 -29.23
N PHE A 126 32.79 -0.46 -27.93
CA PHE A 126 31.72 -0.08 -27.01
C PHE A 126 31.27 1.36 -27.22
N ILE A 127 32.20 2.29 -27.50
CA ILE A 127 31.85 3.68 -27.89
C ILE A 127 30.97 3.69 -29.14
N LYS A 128 31.29 2.85 -30.13
CA LYS A 128 30.47 2.69 -31.35
C LYS A 128 29.08 2.13 -31.04
N SER A 129 28.97 1.20 -30.10
CA SER A 129 27.68 0.64 -29.69
C SER A 129 26.80 1.69 -29.01
N LEU A 130 27.34 2.40 -28.01
CA LEU A 130 26.64 3.45 -27.27
C LEU A 130 26.18 4.61 -28.17
N ARG A 131 26.99 4.97 -29.16
CA ARG A 131 26.63 6.02 -30.13
C ARG A 131 25.36 5.70 -30.91
N LYS A 132 25.06 4.42 -31.18
CA LYS A 132 23.83 4.02 -31.91
C LYS A 132 22.56 4.32 -31.12
N THR A 133 22.64 4.28 -29.79
CA THR A 133 21.52 4.50 -28.87
C THR A 133 21.49 5.91 -28.29
N GLY A 134 22.42 6.78 -28.70
CA GLY A 134 22.50 8.17 -28.24
C GLY A 134 23.20 8.36 -26.89
N SER A 135 23.81 7.31 -26.34
CA SER A 135 24.55 7.35 -25.07
C SER A 135 26.00 7.76 -25.28
N ARG A 136 26.57 8.49 -24.33
CA ARG A 136 28.00 8.87 -24.31
C ARG A 136 28.80 7.93 -23.41
N LEU A 137 30.12 7.86 -23.63
CA LEU A 137 31.02 7.17 -22.71
C LEU A 137 31.72 8.20 -21.82
N SER A 138 31.81 7.96 -20.51
CA SER A 138 32.79 8.63 -19.66
C SER A 138 33.86 7.70 -19.14
N ILE A 139 35.06 8.25 -19.02
CA ILE A 139 36.23 7.58 -18.43
C ILE A 139 36.52 8.24 -17.09
N GLU A 140 36.52 7.43 -16.04
CA GLU A 140 36.70 7.89 -14.67
C GLU A 140 38.13 7.75 -14.18
N ASN A 141 38.56 8.71 -13.36
CA ASN A 141 39.81 8.62 -12.61
C ASN A 141 39.68 7.73 -11.37
N THR A 142 40.69 6.91 -11.14
CA THR A 142 40.93 6.12 -9.93
C THR A 142 42.04 6.75 -9.07
N PRO A 143 42.30 6.27 -7.84
CA PRO A 143 43.44 6.73 -7.05
C PRO A 143 44.81 6.44 -7.70
N LEU A 144 44.86 5.51 -8.66
CA LEU A 144 46.07 5.12 -9.37
C LEU A 144 46.27 5.87 -10.70
N THR A 145 45.22 6.50 -11.25
CA THR A 145 45.32 7.25 -12.51
C THR A 145 45.67 8.71 -12.24
N ALA A 146 46.84 9.15 -12.72
CA ALA A 146 47.24 10.55 -12.66
C ALA A 146 46.60 11.36 -13.79
N PRO A 147 46.54 12.71 -13.69
CA PRO A 147 46.05 13.57 -14.78
C PRO A 147 46.76 13.32 -16.12
N GLY A 148 48.05 12.98 -16.07
CA GLY A 148 48.84 12.63 -17.25
C GLY A 148 48.34 11.39 -18.00
N ASP A 149 47.81 10.40 -17.28
CA ASP A 149 47.28 9.17 -17.87
C ASP A 149 45.99 9.43 -18.65
N LEU A 150 45.11 10.29 -18.09
CA LEU A 150 43.91 10.75 -18.77
C LEU A 150 44.25 11.60 -19.99
N ASN A 151 45.22 12.50 -19.87
CA ASN A 151 45.72 13.28 -21.02
C ASN A 151 46.23 12.36 -22.13
N ALA A 152 47.01 11.32 -21.78
CA ALA A 152 47.50 10.33 -22.72
C ALA A 152 46.35 9.51 -23.35
N PHE A 153 45.34 9.12 -22.56
CA PHE A 153 44.16 8.40 -23.06
C PHE A 153 43.39 9.21 -24.10
N PHE A 154 43.01 10.45 -23.78
CA PHE A 154 42.25 11.29 -24.70
C PHE A 154 43.06 11.66 -25.94
N ALA A 155 44.36 11.93 -25.82
CA ALA A 155 45.22 12.16 -26.98
C ALA A 155 45.30 10.93 -27.89
N THR A 156 45.43 9.73 -27.30
CA THR A 156 45.49 8.47 -28.04
C THR A 156 44.15 8.14 -28.71
N LEU A 157 43.03 8.35 -28.02
CA LEU A 157 41.68 8.17 -28.58
C LEU A 157 41.41 9.17 -29.73
N GLN A 158 41.81 10.43 -29.57
CA GLN A 158 41.68 11.45 -30.61
C GLN A 158 42.51 11.10 -31.85
N HIS A 159 43.68 10.47 -31.69
CA HIS A 159 44.51 10.03 -32.80
C HIS A 159 43.98 8.77 -33.49
N LEU A 160 43.56 7.75 -32.73
CA LEU A 160 43.15 6.45 -33.27
C LEU A 160 41.69 6.45 -33.78
N ALA A 161 40.81 7.23 -33.15
CA ALA A 161 39.38 7.21 -33.39
C ALA A 161 38.74 8.61 -33.16
N PRO A 162 39.01 9.59 -34.05
CA PRO A 162 38.56 10.99 -33.86
C PRO A 162 37.04 11.15 -33.73
N ALA A 163 36.25 10.30 -34.39
CA ALA A 163 34.79 10.37 -34.32
C ALA A 163 34.28 9.89 -32.95
N GLU A 164 34.84 8.80 -32.45
CA GLU A 164 34.57 8.22 -31.13
C GLU A 164 35.01 9.18 -30.02
N ALA A 165 36.14 9.86 -30.18
CA ALA A 165 36.65 10.85 -29.23
C ALA A 165 35.62 11.95 -28.91
N THR A 166 34.79 12.38 -29.89
CA THR A 166 33.73 13.39 -29.66
C THR A 166 32.58 12.89 -28.78
N GLN A 167 32.39 11.55 -28.70
CA GLN A 167 31.35 10.91 -27.89
C GLN A 167 31.84 10.55 -26.50
N THR A 168 33.14 10.65 -26.26
CA THR A 168 33.77 10.33 -24.97
C THR A 168 34.07 11.59 -24.18
N GLY A 169 33.97 11.51 -22.86
CA GLY A 169 34.46 12.55 -21.96
C GLY A 169 34.93 11.95 -20.65
N MET A 170 35.31 12.79 -19.71
CA MET A 170 35.82 12.35 -18.41
C MET A 170 34.69 12.36 -17.36
N CYS A 171 34.64 11.30 -16.54
CA CYS A 171 34.03 11.38 -15.22
C CYS A 171 35.10 11.80 -14.21
N LEU A 172 34.83 12.87 -13.47
CA LEU A 172 35.71 13.32 -12.42
C LEU A 172 35.19 12.86 -11.06
N ASP A 173 35.83 11.86 -10.49
CA ASP A 173 35.68 11.49 -9.09
C ASP A 173 36.62 12.33 -8.23
N LEU A 174 36.00 13.16 -7.38
CA LEU A 174 36.72 14.09 -6.53
C LEU A 174 37.44 13.41 -5.36
N GLY A 175 36.89 12.30 -4.85
CA GLY A 175 37.50 11.49 -3.80
C GLY A 175 38.75 10.80 -4.31
N HIS A 176 38.67 10.13 -5.45
CA HIS A 176 39.83 9.53 -6.12
C HIS A 176 40.89 10.57 -6.50
N ALA A 177 40.50 11.74 -7.01
CA ALA A 177 41.42 12.83 -7.33
C ALA A 177 42.14 13.37 -6.07
N ASN A 178 41.44 13.38 -4.93
CA ASN A 178 42.01 13.76 -3.65
C ASN A 178 42.99 12.71 -3.09
N LEU A 179 42.75 11.42 -3.36
CA LEU A 179 43.60 10.31 -2.93
C LEU A 179 44.77 10.01 -3.90
N CYS A 180 44.75 10.55 -5.12
CA CYS A 180 45.78 10.33 -6.12
C CYS A 180 47.16 10.80 -5.64
N SER A 181 48.18 9.94 -5.74
CA SER A 181 49.54 10.24 -5.25
C SER A 181 50.17 11.50 -5.87
N ALA A 182 49.81 11.86 -7.11
CA ALA A 182 50.31 13.05 -7.79
C ALA A 182 49.75 14.37 -7.22
N THR A 183 48.59 14.31 -6.56
CA THR A 183 47.79 15.46 -6.12
C THR A 183 47.19 15.25 -4.73
N LEU A 184 47.85 14.46 -3.89
CA LEU A 184 47.36 14.01 -2.58
C LEU A 184 46.82 15.19 -1.75
N ASN A 185 45.55 15.10 -1.35
CA ASN A 185 44.78 16.12 -0.65
C ASN A 185 44.57 17.45 -1.41
N ASP A 186 44.72 17.44 -2.73
CA ASP A 186 44.59 18.61 -3.61
C ASP A 186 43.93 18.24 -4.95
N TYR A 187 42.64 17.90 -4.89
CA TYR A 187 41.82 17.62 -6.07
C TYR A 187 41.70 18.82 -7.04
N ILE A 188 41.96 20.05 -6.58
CA ILE A 188 41.96 21.24 -7.44
C ILE A 188 43.16 21.19 -8.40
N LYS A 189 44.35 20.87 -7.88
CA LYS A 189 45.55 20.66 -8.69
C LYS A 189 45.37 19.53 -9.69
N PHE A 190 44.61 18.49 -9.38
CA PHE A 190 44.26 17.43 -10.35
C PHE A 190 43.57 18.03 -11.57
N ILE A 191 42.55 18.86 -11.37
CA ILE A 191 41.79 19.50 -12.44
C ILE A 191 42.64 20.50 -13.24
N ASP A 192 43.57 21.22 -12.58
CA ASP A 192 44.47 22.17 -13.23
C ASP A 192 45.52 21.48 -14.11
N LEU A 193 45.92 20.24 -13.78
CA LEU A 193 46.86 19.43 -14.56
C LEU A 193 46.22 18.68 -15.73
N LEU A 194 44.88 18.59 -15.79
CA LEU A 194 44.17 18.05 -16.94
C LEU A 194 44.24 19.02 -18.12
N ASP A 195 44.44 18.47 -19.31
CA ASP A 195 44.40 19.24 -20.55
C ASP A 195 43.09 20.08 -20.61
N PRO A 196 43.16 21.39 -20.92
CA PRO A 196 41.99 22.26 -21.02
C PRO A 196 40.91 21.74 -21.98
N ASP A 197 41.29 20.98 -23.01
CA ASP A 197 40.39 20.49 -24.05
C ASP A 197 39.68 19.17 -23.68
N ILE A 198 40.06 18.51 -22.59
CA ILE A 198 39.35 17.30 -22.11
C ILE A 198 37.99 17.68 -21.54
N PRO A 199 36.88 17.15 -22.10
CA PRO A 199 35.56 17.49 -21.64
C PRO A 199 35.19 16.68 -20.40
N ILE A 200 35.05 17.35 -19.26
CA ILE A 200 34.39 16.77 -18.07
C ILE A 200 32.89 16.74 -18.36
N ILE A 201 32.29 15.55 -18.33
CA ILE A 201 30.87 15.34 -18.69
C ILE A 201 30.08 14.62 -17.61
N HIS A 202 30.77 14.09 -16.61
CA HIS A 202 30.19 13.44 -15.44
C HIS A 202 31.07 13.74 -14.21
N ILE A 203 30.48 13.79 -13.02
CA ILE A 203 31.19 14.10 -11.77
C ILE A 203 30.65 13.21 -10.67
N HIS A 204 31.53 12.60 -9.91
CA HIS A 204 31.23 11.80 -8.73
C HIS A 204 31.70 12.51 -7.47
N LEU A 205 30.85 12.55 -6.46
CA LEU A 205 31.13 13.17 -5.15
C LEU A 205 30.59 12.27 -4.03
N HIS A 206 31.21 12.31 -2.84
CA HIS A 206 30.76 11.53 -1.69
C HIS A 206 30.14 12.43 -0.60
N GLU A 207 29.06 11.94 0.01
CA GLU A 207 28.47 12.56 1.19
C GLU A 207 27.98 11.50 2.18
N ASN A 208 28.55 11.49 3.38
CA ASN A 208 28.29 10.52 4.47
C ASN A 208 28.73 11.12 5.83
N TYR A 209 28.66 10.42 6.97
CA TYR A 209 29.13 10.99 8.26
C TYR A 209 30.63 10.82 8.56
N GLY A 210 31.40 10.23 7.65
CA GLY A 210 32.86 10.11 7.76
C GLY A 210 33.38 8.95 8.61
N ASP A 211 32.51 8.01 9.01
CA ASP A 211 32.84 7.02 10.05
C ASP A 211 33.63 5.78 9.56
N HIS A 212 33.61 5.48 8.24
CA HIS A 212 34.13 4.20 7.71
C HIS A 212 34.73 4.26 6.29
N ASP A 213 34.84 5.44 5.67
CA ASP A 213 35.32 5.58 4.27
C ASP A 213 36.41 6.67 4.17
N SER A 214 37.43 6.42 3.35
CA SER A 214 38.51 7.36 3.05
C SER A 214 38.18 8.39 1.96
N HIS A 215 37.00 8.31 1.32
CA HIS A 215 36.57 9.28 0.31
C HIS A 215 36.28 10.67 0.90
N LEU A 216 36.45 11.69 0.06
CA LEU A 216 36.28 13.08 0.45
C LEU A 216 34.79 13.44 0.62
N THR A 217 34.36 13.69 1.85
CA THR A 217 33.01 14.19 2.15
C THR A 217 32.85 15.66 1.76
N LEU A 218 31.64 16.04 1.33
CA LEU A 218 31.33 17.41 0.92
C LEU A 218 30.98 18.32 2.11
N PHE A 219 29.83 18.13 2.73
CA PHE A 219 29.26 19.05 3.73
C PHE A 219 29.31 18.51 5.15
N THR A 220 29.79 17.28 5.31
CA THR A 220 30.08 16.60 6.57
C THR A 220 31.59 16.37 6.72
N GLY A 221 32.03 15.83 7.86
CA GLY A 221 33.45 15.61 8.13
C GLY A 221 34.25 16.92 8.15
N PRO A 222 35.57 16.89 7.85
CA PRO A 222 36.43 18.08 7.87
C PRO A 222 35.95 19.20 6.92
N SER A 223 35.42 18.85 5.75
CA SER A 223 34.92 19.80 4.74
C SER A 223 33.66 20.55 5.19
N GLY A 224 32.90 20.02 6.14
CA GLY A 224 31.74 20.70 6.74
C GLY A 224 32.10 21.94 7.57
N GLN A 225 33.36 22.06 8.02
CA GLN A 225 33.85 23.23 8.75
C GLN A 225 34.32 24.36 7.81
N ASP A 226 34.78 24.02 6.60
CA ASP A 226 35.19 24.97 5.57
C ASP A 226 34.84 24.50 4.15
N VAL A 227 33.78 25.09 3.60
CA VAL A 227 33.31 24.80 2.23
C VAL A 227 34.09 25.55 1.13
N SER A 228 35.23 26.18 1.44
CA SER A 228 36.03 26.95 0.49
C SER A 228 36.51 26.10 -0.71
N GLY A 229 36.91 24.86 -0.45
CA GLY A 229 37.33 23.90 -1.49
C GLY A 229 36.22 23.57 -2.49
N ILE A 230 35.01 23.31 -2.01
CA ILE A 230 33.83 23.04 -2.86
C ILE A 230 33.47 24.27 -3.70
N LYS A 231 33.53 25.47 -3.12
CA LYS A 231 33.32 26.72 -3.87
C LYS A 231 34.37 26.91 -4.97
N ALA A 232 35.63 26.61 -4.69
CA ALA A 232 36.71 26.66 -5.68
C ALA A 232 36.47 25.64 -6.82
N PHE A 233 36.09 24.42 -6.47
CA PHE A 233 35.72 23.36 -7.42
C PHE A 233 34.57 23.77 -8.34
N LEU A 234 33.46 24.23 -7.77
CA LEU A 234 32.28 24.68 -8.53
C LEU A 234 32.62 25.81 -9.50
N LYS A 235 33.52 26.72 -9.10
CA LYS A 235 34.03 27.80 -9.97
C LYS A 235 34.86 27.26 -11.14
N LEU A 236 35.66 26.21 -10.92
CA LEU A 236 36.48 25.58 -11.96
C LEU A 236 35.65 24.81 -12.98
N ILE A 237 34.69 23.98 -12.54
CA ILE A 237 33.82 23.25 -13.47
C ILE A 237 32.93 24.20 -14.27
N LYS A 238 32.54 25.34 -13.69
CA LYS A 238 31.86 26.43 -14.42
C LYS A 238 32.77 27.05 -15.48
N LYS A 239 34.06 27.28 -15.18
CA LYS A 239 35.06 27.74 -16.16
C LYS A 239 35.25 26.74 -17.31
N ARG A 240 35.21 25.44 -17.01
CA ARG A 240 35.22 24.35 -18.01
C ARG A 240 33.87 24.11 -18.71
N ARG A 241 32.85 24.96 -18.45
CA ARG A 241 31.51 24.91 -19.09
C ARG A 241 30.78 23.57 -18.90
N PHE A 242 30.94 22.95 -17.73
CA PHE A 242 30.29 21.68 -17.39
C PHE A 242 28.76 21.76 -17.50
N SER A 243 28.16 20.74 -18.12
CA SER A 243 26.69 20.62 -18.28
C SER A 243 26.20 19.16 -18.16
N GLY A 244 26.90 18.37 -17.36
CA GLY A 244 26.63 16.96 -17.12
C GLY A 244 25.79 16.69 -15.86
N SER A 245 25.89 15.47 -15.36
CA SER A 245 25.32 15.06 -14.08
C SER A 245 26.41 15.05 -13.00
N ILE A 246 26.05 15.49 -11.79
CA ILE A 246 26.81 15.25 -10.56
C ILE A 246 26.10 14.13 -9.82
N ILE A 247 26.77 13.03 -9.56
CA ILE A 247 26.23 11.87 -8.84
C ILE A 247 26.85 11.85 -7.44
N LEU A 248 25.98 11.73 -6.44
CA LEU A 248 26.37 11.50 -5.05
C LEU A 248 26.53 10.00 -4.83
N GLU A 249 27.78 9.56 -4.74
CA GLU A 249 28.21 8.16 -4.84
C GLU A 249 28.19 7.41 -3.52
N GLN A 250 27.07 7.49 -2.80
CA GLN A 250 26.87 6.67 -1.61
C GLN A 250 25.40 6.57 -1.24
N TRP A 251 25.07 5.50 -0.50
CA TRP A 251 23.81 5.36 0.19
C TRP A 251 24.01 5.50 1.70
N PRO A 252 23.90 6.73 2.25
CA PRO A 252 24.12 6.98 3.67
C PRO A 252 22.93 6.54 4.51
N GLU A 253 23.18 6.21 5.78
CA GLU A 253 22.13 6.07 6.79
C GLU A 253 22.14 7.29 7.72
N PRO A 254 21.13 8.18 7.68
CA PRO A 254 19.91 8.08 6.88
C PRO A 254 20.02 8.75 5.46
N PRO A 255 19.28 8.30 4.42
CA PRO A 255 19.49 8.71 3.01
C PRO A 255 19.23 10.19 2.64
N SER A 256 18.47 10.94 3.44
CA SER A 256 18.18 12.35 3.16
C SER A 256 19.39 13.26 3.28
N LEU A 257 20.49 12.80 3.86
CA LEU A 257 21.77 13.49 3.75
C LEU A 257 22.10 13.83 2.27
N LEU A 258 21.73 12.95 1.33
CA LEU A 258 21.86 13.20 -0.11
C LEU A 258 20.96 14.36 -0.60
N ILE A 259 19.77 14.54 -0.01
CA ILE A 259 18.86 15.64 -0.32
C ILE A 259 19.47 16.96 0.13
N GLU A 260 20.04 17.01 1.33
CA GLU A 260 20.73 18.18 1.87
C GLU A 260 21.92 18.57 1.00
N ALA A 261 22.78 17.60 0.65
CA ALA A 261 23.94 17.82 -0.20
C ALA A 261 23.55 18.38 -1.57
N ARG A 262 22.53 17.77 -2.20
CA ARG A 262 21.97 18.26 -3.47
C ARG A 262 21.46 19.69 -3.36
N ASN A 263 20.70 20.01 -2.32
CA ASN A 263 20.13 21.35 -2.14
C ASN A 263 21.24 22.39 -1.94
N ASN A 264 22.25 22.09 -1.13
CA ASN A 264 23.43 22.94 -0.94
C ASN A 264 24.19 23.17 -2.25
N LEU A 265 24.42 22.13 -3.04
CA LEU A 265 25.03 22.24 -4.38
C LEU A 265 24.19 23.11 -5.32
N LYS A 266 22.86 22.92 -5.37
CA LYS A 266 21.95 23.73 -6.21
C LYS A 266 22.01 25.22 -5.84
N ILE A 267 22.03 25.54 -4.54
CA ILE A 267 22.17 26.91 -4.03
C ILE A 267 23.52 27.50 -4.48
N MET A 268 24.62 26.77 -4.30
CA MET A 268 25.96 27.24 -4.66
C MET A 268 26.15 27.42 -6.18
N ILE A 269 25.45 26.64 -7.01
CA ILE A 269 25.47 26.76 -8.47
C ILE A 269 24.65 27.98 -8.97
N GLY A 270 23.75 28.52 -8.15
CA GLY A 270 22.96 29.72 -8.47
C GLY A 270 21.66 29.45 -9.24
N ASN A 271 21.11 28.23 -9.14
CA ASN A 271 19.79 27.89 -9.70
C ASN A 271 18.70 28.21 -8.67
N SER A 272 17.70 29.04 -9.02
CA SER A 272 16.50 29.20 -8.20
C SER A 272 15.73 27.86 -8.16
N PRO A 273 15.42 27.32 -6.96
CA PRO A 273 14.63 26.10 -6.87
C PRO A 273 13.23 26.33 -7.49
N PRO A 274 12.65 25.34 -8.18
CA PRO A 274 11.27 25.45 -8.65
C PRO A 274 10.32 25.69 -7.46
N PRO A 275 9.14 26.31 -7.70
CA PRO A 275 8.12 26.42 -6.66
C PRO A 275 7.79 25.02 -6.17
N LEU A 276 7.60 24.87 -4.86
CA LEU A 276 7.25 23.62 -4.20
C LEU A 276 5.99 23.03 -4.83
N VAL A 277 6.16 22.09 -5.76
CA VAL A 277 5.19 21.03 -6.02
C VAL A 277 5.45 20.03 -4.92
N GLU A 278 4.58 19.91 -3.92
CA GLU A 278 4.76 18.99 -2.79
C GLU A 278 4.99 17.56 -3.29
N PRO A 279 6.21 17.00 -3.17
CA PRO A 279 6.45 15.60 -3.42
C PRO A 279 6.21 14.85 -2.13
N ARG A 280 5.40 13.79 -2.21
CA ARG A 280 5.30 12.78 -1.17
C ARG A 280 6.71 12.25 -0.85
N ASN A 281 7.11 12.43 0.42
CA ASN A 281 8.20 11.71 1.13
C ASN A 281 9.62 12.31 1.23
N ALA A 282 9.80 13.64 1.25
CA ALA A 282 11.07 14.26 1.71
C ALA A 282 11.08 14.76 3.18
N ASN A 283 10.02 14.57 3.97
CA ASN A 283 9.89 15.18 5.31
C ASN A 283 10.31 14.29 6.50
N THR A 284 11.03 13.18 6.30
CA THR A 284 11.29 12.25 7.43
C THR A 284 12.51 12.58 8.27
N GLU A 285 13.62 12.93 7.62
CA GLU A 285 14.89 13.21 8.33
C GLU A 285 14.93 14.62 8.87
N ASP A 286 14.42 15.60 8.12
CA ASP A 286 14.23 16.95 8.64
C ASP A 286 13.36 16.91 9.90
N PHE A 287 12.27 16.11 9.93
CA PHE A 287 11.38 16.17 11.09
C PHE A 287 11.91 15.51 12.36
N VAL A 288 12.61 14.38 12.26
CA VAL A 288 13.25 13.75 13.42
C VAL A 288 14.37 14.65 13.95
N SER A 289 15.20 15.20 13.07
CA SER A 289 16.27 16.12 13.43
C SER A 289 15.73 17.43 14.00
N VAL A 290 14.63 17.96 13.46
CA VAL A 290 13.94 19.15 13.98
C VAL A 290 13.43 18.90 15.40
N ILE A 291 12.79 17.76 15.68
CA ILE A 291 12.34 17.43 17.05
C ILE A 291 13.56 17.23 17.97
N ALA A 292 14.59 16.51 17.53
CA ALA A 292 15.76 16.24 18.37
C ALA A 292 16.60 17.52 18.63
N GLU A 293 16.72 18.42 17.66
CA GLU A 293 17.34 19.74 17.82
C GLU A 293 16.50 20.62 18.73
N ALA A 294 15.18 20.65 18.52
CA ALA A 294 14.28 21.36 19.40
C ALA A 294 14.36 20.83 20.84
N ASP A 295 14.45 19.51 21.05
CA ASP A 295 14.62 18.93 22.38
C ASP A 295 15.95 19.33 23.04
N ARG A 296 17.03 19.43 22.25
CA ARG A 296 18.34 19.91 22.72
C ARG A 296 18.33 21.41 23.07
N GLN A 297 17.59 22.22 22.31
CA GLN A 297 17.47 23.66 22.53
C GLN A 297 16.55 24.01 23.69
N HIS A 298 15.46 23.27 23.85
CA HIS A 298 14.40 23.52 24.83
C HIS A 298 14.54 22.54 25.99
N ARG A 299 15.05 23.01 27.14
CA ARG A 299 15.40 22.12 28.25
C ARG A 299 14.23 21.87 29.18
N SER A 300 13.39 22.89 29.39
CA SER A 300 12.26 22.80 30.30
C SER A 300 11.00 22.28 29.63
N TRP A 301 10.11 21.66 30.41
CA TRP A 301 8.86 21.13 29.88
C TRP A 301 8.01 22.21 29.20
N ARG A 302 7.98 23.42 29.77
CA ARG A 302 7.34 24.60 29.18
C ARG A 302 7.90 24.93 27.81
N GLU A 303 9.22 24.96 27.66
CA GLU A 303 9.88 25.31 26.39
C GLU A 303 9.59 24.26 25.33
N LYS A 304 9.63 22.97 25.70
CA LYS A 304 9.26 21.86 24.80
C LYS A 304 7.79 21.99 24.36
N LEU A 305 6.86 22.27 25.27
CA LEU A 305 5.45 22.51 24.93
C LEU A 305 5.25 23.76 24.07
N ALA A 306 5.97 24.86 24.34
CA ALA A 306 5.88 26.08 23.55
C ALA A 306 6.35 25.83 22.11
N TRP A 307 7.43 25.08 21.94
CA TRP A 307 7.89 24.65 20.63
C TRP A 307 6.84 23.80 19.90
N VAL A 308 6.22 22.83 20.59
CA VAL A 308 5.12 22.02 20.01
C VAL A 308 3.94 22.92 19.60
N HIS A 309 3.56 23.89 20.43
CA HIS A 309 2.52 24.85 20.13
C HIS A 309 2.80 25.63 18.84
N ASP A 310 3.98 26.24 18.75
CA ASP A 310 4.37 27.06 17.61
C ASP A 310 4.47 26.20 16.34
N PHE A 311 4.99 24.98 16.47
CA PHE A 311 5.07 24.03 15.37
C PHE A 311 3.70 23.62 14.83
N VAL A 312 2.76 23.29 15.72
CA VAL A 312 1.39 22.91 15.36
C VAL A 312 0.62 24.11 14.78
N ALA A 313 0.90 25.33 15.24
CA ALA A 313 0.30 26.57 14.72
C ALA A 313 0.79 26.91 13.30
N GLU A 314 2.10 26.84 13.05
CA GLU A 314 2.70 27.39 11.82
C GLU A 314 2.92 26.36 10.71
N LYS A 315 3.15 25.08 11.04
CA LYS A 315 3.74 24.11 10.11
C LYS A 315 2.92 22.86 9.81
N ILE A 316 1.86 22.60 10.58
CA ILE A 316 1.01 21.41 10.36
C ILE A 316 -0.27 21.80 9.60
N SER A 317 -0.47 21.18 8.43
CA SER A 317 -1.73 21.20 7.68
C SER A 317 -2.67 20.07 8.13
N SER A 318 -3.96 20.20 7.85
CA SER A 318 -5.00 19.22 8.21
C SER A 318 -4.78 17.81 7.65
N HIS A 319 -3.92 17.64 6.64
CA HIS A 319 -3.68 16.36 5.98
C HIS A 319 -2.35 15.68 6.44
N ASN A 320 -1.59 16.27 7.38
CA ASN A 320 -0.26 15.78 7.75
C ASN A 320 -0.26 14.79 8.93
N THR A 321 -0.86 13.61 8.74
CA THR A 321 -0.91 12.52 9.75
C THR A 321 0.49 12.07 10.22
N ARG A 322 1.49 12.19 9.35
CA ARG A 322 2.88 11.79 9.63
C ARG A 322 3.51 12.66 10.73
N GLN A 323 3.44 13.99 10.60
CA GLN A 323 4.00 14.90 11.59
C GLN A 323 3.26 14.77 12.93
N LEU A 324 1.94 14.63 12.89
CA LEU A 324 1.14 14.38 14.10
C LEU A 324 1.57 13.10 14.83
N THR A 325 1.96 12.05 14.10
CA THR A 325 2.43 10.79 14.69
C THR A 325 3.74 11.00 15.46
N TYR A 326 4.72 11.70 14.89
CA TYR A 326 5.98 12.01 15.56
C TYR A 326 5.79 12.93 16.78
N LEU A 327 4.93 13.95 16.70
CA LEU A 327 4.60 14.78 17.85
C LEU A 327 3.95 13.98 18.97
N MET A 328 3.04 13.07 18.63
CA MET A 328 2.42 12.18 19.61
C MET A 328 3.48 11.30 20.30
N ILE A 329 4.39 10.69 19.53
CA ILE A 329 5.50 9.89 20.07
C ILE A 329 6.38 10.74 21.00
N TYR A 330 6.74 11.95 20.58
CA TYR A 330 7.57 12.87 21.35
C TYR A 330 6.92 13.27 22.68
N LEU A 331 5.67 13.72 22.64
CA LEU A 331 4.90 14.09 23.83
C LEU A 331 4.70 12.92 24.78
N ARG A 332 4.49 11.71 24.26
CA ARG A 332 4.44 10.48 25.07
C ARG A 332 5.78 10.19 25.75
N PHE A 333 6.91 10.33 25.05
CA PHE A 333 8.22 10.13 25.67
C PHE A 333 8.53 11.16 26.76
N ILE A 334 8.12 12.42 26.57
CA ILE A 334 8.19 13.44 27.63
C ILE A 334 7.31 13.05 28.82
N GLY A 335 6.04 12.74 28.57
CA GLY A 335 5.06 12.47 29.63
C GLY A 335 5.36 11.19 30.42
N THR A 336 5.98 10.19 29.79
CA THR A 336 6.42 8.94 30.45
C THR A 336 7.82 9.03 31.06
N GLY A 337 8.47 10.20 31.02
CA GLY A 337 9.80 10.43 31.58
C GLY A 337 10.94 9.74 30.81
N GLN A 338 10.69 9.25 29.59
CA GLN A 338 11.74 8.72 28.71
C GLN A 338 12.62 9.84 28.13
N VAL A 339 12.08 11.05 28.04
CA VAL A 339 12.79 12.29 27.71
C VAL A 339 12.77 13.20 28.93
N ALA A 340 13.95 13.51 29.46
CA ALA A 340 14.10 14.32 30.67
C ALA A 340 13.69 15.80 30.44
N CYS A 341 13.23 16.46 31.50
CA CYS A 341 12.90 17.88 31.50
C CYS A 341 13.66 18.58 32.64
N THR A 342 14.48 19.56 32.31
CA THR A 342 15.31 20.27 33.30
C THR A 342 14.91 21.72 33.46
N GLU A 343 15.16 22.31 34.62
CA GLU A 343 14.80 23.69 34.95
C GLU A 343 15.51 24.69 34.01
N ASP A 344 14.79 25.69 33.47
CA ASP A 344 15.37 26.75 32.63
C ASP A 344 15.85 27.99 33.43
N GLY A 345 15.79 27.92 34.77
CA GLY A 345 16.22 28.98 35.69
C GLY A 345 15.34 30.24 35.68
N LYS A 346 14.32 30.32 34.82
CA LYS A 346 13.38 31.44 34.73
C LYS A 346 12.17 31.20 35.64
N HIS A 347 11.40 32.24 35.92
CA HIS A 347 10.23 32.18 36.81
C HIS A 347 8.91 32.11 36.03
N TYR A 348 8.54 30.91 35.57
CA TYR A 348 7.28 30.64 34.88
C TYR A 348 6.37 29.74 35.71
N ARG A 349 5.30 30.34 36.23
CA ARG A 349 4.26 29.59 36.97
C ARG A 349 3.48 28.65 36.05
N PRO A 350 2.85 27.59 36.61
CA PRO A 350 2.04 26.60 35.87
C PRO A 350 1.01 27.18 34.88
N SER A 351 0.51 28.39 35.11
CA SER A 351 -0.42 29.07 34.20
C SER A 351 0.09 29.35 32.80
N HIS A 352 1.41 29.39 32.60
CA HIS A 352 1.99 29.47 31.26
C HIS A 352 1.82 28.14 30.51
N HIS A 353 2.01 27.00 31.17
CA HIS A 353 1.81 25.68 30.59
C HIS A 353 0.36 25.47 30.20
N ALA A 354 -0.58 25.84 31.08
CA ALA A 354 -2.01 25.82 30.81
C ALA A 354 -2.38 26.62 29.54
N LYS A 355 -1.84 27.83 29.38
CA LYS A 355 -2.10 28.66 28.19
C LYS A 355 -1.55 28.02 26.91
N ILE A 356 -0.35 27.46 26.95
CA ILE A 356 0.29 26.77 25.82
C ILE A 356 -0.54 25.53 25.44
N ALA A 357 -0.90 24.70 26.41
CA ALA A 357 -1.71 23.49 26.20
C ALA A 357 -3.06 23.80 25.55
N ARG A 358 -3.74 24.87 25.99
CA ARG A 358 -4.97 25.34 25.37
C ARG A 358 -4.76 25.78 23.91
N GLY A 359 -3.64 26.43 23.61
CA GLY A 359 -3.28 26.80 22.23
C GLY A 359 -3.07 25.58 21.34
N ILE A 360 -2.33 24.57 21.83
CA ILE A 360 -2.12 23.30 21.11
C ILE A 360 -3.48 22.64 20.83
N HIS A 361 -4.32 22.53 21.86
CA HIS A 361 -5.65 21.93 21.75
C HIS A 361 -6.52 22.59 20.68
N ASN A 362 -6.64 23.93 20.73
CA ASN A 362 -7.45 24.68 19.77
C ASN A 362 -6.98 24.43 18.34
N ARG A 363 -5.66 24.43 18.14
CA ARG A 363 -5.08 24.20 16.83
C ARG A 363 -5.28 22.76 16.35
N LEU A 364 -5.12 21.76 17.21
CA LEU A 364 -5.41 20.36 16.88
C LEU A 364 -6.87 20.16 16.47
N ALA A 365 -7.81 20.84 17.14
CA ALA A 365 -9.23 20.79 16.79
C ALA A 365 -9.51 21.35 15.39
N GLU A 366 -8.83 22.43 14.97
CA GLU A 366 -8.96 23.02 13.63
C GLU A 366 -8.47 22.09 12.51
N ILE A 367 -7.40 21.33 12.75
CA ILE A 367 -6.76 20.49 11.74
C ILE A 367 -7.25 19.02 11.75
N THR A 368 -8.21 18.70 12.63
CA THR A 368 -8.74 17.34 12.77
C THR A 368 -9.54 16.93 11.52
N THR A 369 -9.20 15.78 10.95
CA THR A 369 -9.88 15.15 9.82
C THR A 369 -10.23 13.69 10.17
N PRO A 370 -11.14 13.03 9.42
CA PRO A 370 -11.43 11.61 9.62
C PRO A 370 -10.18 10.71 9.55
N GLU A 371 -9.16 11.13 8.80
CA GLU A 371 -7.94 10.36 8.58
C GLU A 371 -6.98 10.42 9.78
N ASN A 372 -6.91 11.56 10.46
CA ASN A 372 -5.90 11.85 11.50
C ASN A 372 -6.46 11.89 12.93
N VAL A 373 -7.79 11.89 13.11
CA VAL A 373 -8.46 12.01 14.41
C VAL A 373 -7.96 11.00 15.44
N PHE A 374 -7.71 9.75 15.02
CA PHE A 374 -7.24 8.69 15.89
C PHE A 374 -5.81 8.94 16.44
N ILE A 375 -4.96 9.69 15.72
CA ILE A 375 -3.64 10.12 16.21
C ILE A 375 -3.78 11.33 17.12
N ILE A 376 -4.60 12.31 16.73
CA ILE A 376 -4.84 13.52 17.53
C ILE A 376 -5.39 13.17 18.92
N ARG A 377 -6.32 12.22 18.99
CA ARG A 377 -6.85 11.70 20.27
C ARG A 377 -5.76 11.18 21.20
N LYS A 378 -4.68 10.61 20.65
CA LYS A 378 -3.53 10.11 21.42
C LYS A 378 -2.58 11.21 21.89
N ILE A 379 -2.73 12.46 21.42
CA ILE A 379 -1.95 13.62 21.86
C ILE A 379 -2.51 14.23 23.15
N TYR A 380 -3.85 14.38 23.25
CA TYR A 380 -4.49 15.09 24.36
C TYR A 380 -4.08 14.63 25.77
N PRO A 381 -3.91 13.32 26.05
CA PRO A 381 -3.51 12.86 27.39
C PRO A 381 -2.14 13.37 27.87
N TRP A 382 -1.29 13.85 26.95
CA TRP A 382 0.07 14.29 27.26
C TRP A 382 0.20 15.80 27.46
N LEU A 383 -0.90 16.56 27.37
CA LEU A 383 -0.94 18.00 27.61
C LEU A 383 -1.30 18.29 29.08
N PRO A 384 -0.73 19.35 29.71
CA PRO A 384 -1.16 19.78 31.04
C PRO A 384 -2.61 20.24 31.06
N SER A 385 -3.22 20.23 32.25
CA SER A 385 -4.53 20.83 32.47
C SER A 385 -4.49 22.33 32.21
N TYR A 386 -5.48 22.81 31.44
CA TYR A 386 -5.71 24.22 31.18
C TYR A 386 -6.99 24.75 31.81
N GLU A 387 -7.51 24.05 32.84
CA GLU A 387 -8.64 24.52 33.63
C GLU A 387 -8.38 25.90 34.27
N ASN A 388 -9.46 26.65 34.52
CA ASN A 388 -9.40 28.02 35.01
C ASN A 388 -8.51 28.19 36.27
N ARG A 389 -8.54 27.21 37.17
CA ARG A 389 -7.73 27.25 38.41
C ARG A 389 -6.22 27.21 38.15
N PHE A 390 -5.79 26.53 37.09
CA PHE A 390 -4.38 26.51 36.66
C PHE A 390 -4.03 27.67 35.73
N ALA A 391 -5.00 28.25 35.04
CA ALA A 391 -4.81 29.43 34.20
C ALA A 391 -4.62 30.75 35.00
N ASN A 392 -4.91 30.73 36.31
CA ASN A 392 -4.76 31.87 37.23
C ASN A 392 -3.32 32.35 37.42
N ALA A 393 -3.14 33.57 37.95
CA ALA A 393 -1.80 34.14 38.17
C ALA A 393 -0.94 33.33 39.17
N GLU A 394 -1.56 32.77 40.22
CA GLU A 394 -0.87 31.96 41.24
C GLU A 394 -1.56 30.59 41.43
N PRO A 395 -1.27 29.58 40.59
CA PRO A 395 -1.74 28.22 40.79
C PRO A 395 -0.84 27.43 41.77
N LEU A 396 -1.34 26.32 42.32
CA LEU A 396 -0.61 25.41 43.23
C LEU A 396 -0.02 26.09 44.49
N THR A 397 -0.70 27.07 45.08
CA THR A 397 -0.15 27.85 46.22
C THR A 397 0.08 27.04 47.50
N ARG A 398 -0.56 25.87 47.64
CA ARG A 398 -0.48 25.03 48.85
C ARG A 398 0.95 24.58 49.17
N ILE A 399 1.78 24.37 48.15
CA ILE A 399 3.18 23.98 48.34
C ILE A 399 4.01 25.06 49.05
N ARG A 400 3.66 26.33 48.84
CA ARG A 400 4.27 27.45 49.57
C ARG A 400 3.97 27.34 51.06
N ASP A 401 2.71 27.06 51.41
CA ASP A 401 2.29 27.00 52.80
C ASP A 401 2.92 25.77 53.50
N LEU A 402 2.94 24.62 52.81
CA LEU A 402 3.63 23.41 53.27
C LEU A 402 5.12 23.63 53.55
N ALA A 403 5.82 24.35 52.66
CA ALA A 403 7.24 24.65 52.82
C ALA A 403 7.57 25.68 53.92
N HIS A 404 6.57 26.38 54.47
CA HIS A 404 6.76 27.37 55.53
C HIS A 404 6.26 26.91 56.91
N ARG A 405 5.68 25.72 57.01
CA ARG A 405 5.22 25.10 58.26
C ARG A 405 6.32 24.99 59.33
N ASN A 406 5.92 25.10 60.60
CA ASN A 406 6.81 25.06 61.76
C ASN A 406 6.76 23.72 62.52
N ASP A 407 5.82 22.84 62.16
CA ASP A 407 5.52 21.56 62.81
C ASP A 407 6.19 20.34 62.14
N ILE A 408 7.11 20.56 61.20
CA ILE A 408 7.90 19.52 60.52
C ILE A 408 9.40 19.75 60.67
N CYS A 409 10.21 18.70 60.55
CA CYS A 409 11.67 18.81 60.71
C CYS A 409 12.30 19.74 59.65
N LYS A 410 13.42 20.36 60.02
CA LYS A 410 14.11 21.34 59.17
C LYS A 410 14.63 20.72 57.88
N GLU A 411 15.06 19.46 57.90
CA GLU A 411 15.51 18.77 56.68
C GLU A 411 14.37 18.61 55.68
N LEU A 412 13.21 18.09 56.10
CA LEU A 412 12.04 17.92 55.24
C LEU A 412 11.53 19.26 54.69
N LYS A 413 11.50 20.30 55.53
CA LYS A 413 11.12 21.65 55.11
C LYS A 413 12.02 22.18 54.00
N GLN A 414 13.33 21.99 54.15
CA GLN A 414 14.31 22.37 53.13
C GLN A 414 14.17 21.52 51.86
N GLU A 415 13.95 20.22 51.99
CA GLU A 415 13.72 19.32 50.86
C GLU A 415 12.49 19.77 50.06
N ILE A 416 11.31 19.88 50.68
CA ILE A 416 10.08 20.35 50.00
C ILE A 416 10.29 21.70 49.31
N LYS A 417 11.00 22.63 49.98
CA LYS A 417 11.30 23.94 49.40
C LYS A 417 12.18 23.84 48.16
N HIS A 418 13.23 23.01 48.19
CA HIS A 418 14.23 22.95 47.13
C HIS A 418 13.86 21.98 46.00
N THR A 419 13.22 20.85 46.29
CA THR A 419 12.90 19.80 45.31
C THR A 419 11.53 19.98 44.66
N LEU A 420 10.58 20.67 45.30
CA LEU A 420 9.24 20.91 44.75
C LEU A 420 8.90 22.39 44.63
N GLN A 421 8.84 23.14 45.75
CA GLN A 421 8.30 24.51 45.75
C GLN A 421 9.05 25.43 44.77
N ASN A 422 10.38 25.47 44.87
CA ASN A 422 11.20 26.32 44.02
C ASN A 422 11.13 25.88 42.55
N LYS A 423 11.07 24.57 42.28
CA LYS A 423 10.95 24.03 40.93
C LYS A 423 9.61 24.41 40.29
N LEU A 424 8.49 24.18 40.98
CA LEU A 424 7.15 24.54 40.49
C LEU A 424 6.96 26.04 40.27
N HIS A 425 7.64 26.89 41.04
CA HIS A 425 7.66 28.35 40.83
C HIS A 425 8.59 28.82 39.70
N ARG A 426 9.51 27.96 39.25
CA ARG A 426 10.45 28.24 38.15
C ARG A 426 9.95 27.64 36.85
N CYS A 427 9.84 26.32 36.80
CA CYS A 427 9.23 25.60 35.71
C CYS A 427 8.78 24.22 36.21
N ALA A 428 7.47 23.98 36.19
CA ALA A 428 6.93 22.65 36.48
C ALA A 428 7.33 21.66 35.37
N GLY A 429 7.52 20.39 35.72
CA GLY A 429 7.76 19.30 34.78
C GLY A 429 7.25 17.95 35.31
N PRO A 430 7.04 16.94 34.45
CA PRO A 430 6.51 15.64 34.86
C PRO A 430 7.31 14.96 35.99
N GLU A 431 8.61 15.26 36.11
CA GLU A 431 9.49 14.78 37.18
C GLU A 431 9.06 15.27 38.58
N ASP A 432 8.39 16.42 38.68
CA ASP A 432 7.88 16.95 39.95
C ASP A 432 6.78 16.06 40.51
N LEU A 433 5.99 15.41 39.65
CA LEU A 433 4.96 14.47 40.08
C LEU A 433 5.59 13.22 40.70
N ALA A 434 6.63 12.67 40.07
CA ALA A 434 7.39 11.54 40.62
C ALA A 434 8.07 11.90 41.95
N THR A 435 8.63 13.12 42.05
CA THR A 435 9.23 13.65 43.28
C THR A 435 8.18 13.78 44.40
N SER A 436 7.00 14.32 44.08
CA SER A 436 5.89 14.44 45.02
C SER A 436 5.38 13.08 45.47
N ALA A 437 5.25 12.10 44.58
CA ALA A 437 4.81 10.74 44.90
C ALA A 437 5.81 10.02 45.83
N ALA A 438 7.11 10.18 45.60
CA ALA A 438 8.15 9.62 46.46
C ALA A 438 8.12 10.23 47.87
N LEU A 439 7.93 11.55 47.97
CA LEU A 439 7.75 12.25 49.24
C LEU A 439 6.48 11.79 49.95
N LEU A 440 5.36 11.68 49.22
CA LEU A 440 4.09 11.21 49.77
C LEU A 440 4.25 9.80 50.36
N LYS A 441 4.83 8.86 49.60
CA LYS A 441 5.11 7.50 50.06
C LYS A 441 5.96 7.48 51.34
N ARG A 442 6.92 8.39 51.47
CA ARG A 442 7.79 8.50 52.65
C ARG A 442 7.06 9.03 53.87
N ILE A 443 6.22 10.06 53.71
CA ILE A 443 5.48 10.66 54.83
C ILE A 443 4.26 9.84 55.25
N THR A 444 3.76 8.96 54.39
CA THR A 444 2.68 8.01 54.69
C THR A 444 3.16 6.61 55.07
N ALA A 445 4.47 6.38 55.09
CA ALA A 445 5.04 5.08 55.46
C ALA A 445 4.65 4.69 56.90
N PRO A 446 4.46 3.39 57.19
CA PRO A 446 4.24 2.92 58.55
C PRO A 446 5.37 3.43 59.46
N ASN A 447 5.01 4.08 60.58
CA ASN A 447 5.92 4.68 61.58
C ASN A 447 6.59 6.02 61.19
N ALA A 448 6.15 6.71 60.13
CA ALA A 448 6.74 7.98 59.70
C ALA A 448 6.54 9.17 60.68
N ASN A 449 5.62 9.06 61.66
CA ASN A 449 5.39 10.02 62.77
C ASN A 449 5.32 11.52 62.36
N TYR A 450 4.70 11.85 61.23
CA TYR A 450 4.43 13.23 60.82
C TYR A 450 3.04 13.73 61.30
N PRO A 451 2.83 15.05 61.49
CA PRO A 451 1.52 15.58 61.88
C PRO A 451 0.44 15.24 60.85
N ASN A 452 -0.72 14.75 61.31
CA ASN A 452 -1.83 14.37 60.44
C ASN A 452 -2.31 15.52 59.52
N ASP A 453 -2.33 16.75 60.03
CA ASP A 453 -2.73 17.92 59.23
C ASP A 453 -1.68 18.31 58.18
N PHE A 454 -0.40 17.96 58.38
CA PHE A 454 0.62 18.12 57.35
C PHE A 454 0.43 17.07 56.25
N VAL A 455 0.26 15.81 56.63
CA VAL A 455 0.06 14.71 55.68
C VAL A 455 -1.19 14.98 54.82
N LYS A 456 -2.32 15.38 55.42
CA LYS A 456 -3.54 15.72 54.69
C LYS A 456 -3.35 16.85 53.67
N GLU A 457 -2.64 17.91 54.07
CA GLU A 457 -2.38 19.04 53.17
C GLU A 457 -1.39 18.67 52.06
N PHE A 458 -0.42 17.79 52.33
CA PHE A 458 0.48 17.28 51.31
C PHE A 458 -0.24 16.33 50.33
N VAL A 459 -1.17 15.50 50.80
CA VAL A 459 -2.06 14.68 49.95
C VAL A 459 -2.85 15.58 49.00
N ARG A 460 -3.52 16.61 49.52
CA ARG A 460 -4.26 17.57 48.69
C ARG A 460 -3.38 18.28 47.66
N PHE A 461 -2.15 18.65 48.05
CA PHE A 461 -1.20 19.23 47.12
C PHE A 461 -0.79 18.22 46.02
N HIS A 462 -0.58 16.96 46.38
CA HIS A 462 -0.27 15.91 45.41
C HIS A 462 -1.43 15.70 44.42
N GLU A 463 -2.67 15.67 44.92
CA GLU A 463 -3.90 15.60 44.09
C GLU A 463 -4.00 16.81 43.15
N GLU A 464 -3.72 18.03 43.63
CA GLU A 464 -3.67 19.24 42.79
C GLU A 464 -2.60 19.13 41.68
N LEU A 465 -1.48 18.45 41.97
CA LEU A 465 -0.39 18.22 41.01
C LEU A 465 -0.77 17.13 39.99
N GLU A 466 -1.37 16.03 40.43
CA GLU A 466 -1.94 15.00 39.55
C GLU A 466 -2.95 15.60 38.58
N GLU A 467 -3.79 16.51 39.06
CA GLU A 467 -4.76 17.21 38.22
C GLU A 467 -4.10 18.11 37.18
N PHE A 468 -3.03 18.82 37.57
CA PHE A 468 -2.27 19.65 36.62
C PHE A 468 -1.64 18.82 35.50
N PHE A 469 -1.18 17.59 35.79
CA PHE A 469 -0.62 16.66 34.81
C PHE A 469 -1.66 15.72 34.17
N ASN A 470 -2.96 15.91 34.44
CA ASN A 470 -4.05 15.06 33.94
C ASN A 470 -3.91 13.57 34.30
N VAL A 471 -3.40 13.23 35.48
CA VAL A 471 -3.11 11.85 35.92
C VAL A 471 -4.28 11.13 36.63
N HIS A 472 -5.41 11.80 36.80
CA HIS A 472 -6.59 11.28 37.50
C HIS A 472 -7.08 9.90 37.08
N SER A 473 -7.72 9.20 38.02
CA SER A 473 -8.54 8.03 37.69
C SER A 473 -9.78 8.43 36.86
N LEU A 474 -10.39 7.45 36.19
CA LEU A 474 -11.65 7.68 35.46
C LEU A 474 -12.76 8.17 36.43
N GLU A 475 -12.78 7.63 37.65
CA GLU A 475 -13.75 7.99 38.69
C GLU A 475 -13.62 9.46 39.09
N GLU A 476 -12.41 9.88 39.46
CA GLU A 476 -12.12 11.26 39.88
C GLU A 476 -12.53 12.25 38.79
N GLN A 477 -12.18 11.95 37.54
CA GLN A 477 -12.48 12.80 36.42
C GLN A 477 -13.98 12.91 36.15
N LEU A 478 -14.71 11.81 36.24
CA LEU A 478 -16.16 11.81 36.11
C LEU A 478 -16.85 12.53 37.28
N GLU A 479 -16.37 12.35 38.51
CA GLU A 479 -16.91 13.04 39.70
C GLU A 479 -16.69 14.56 39.63
N ALA A 480 -15.56 15.01 39.08
CA ALA A 480 -15.30 16.42 38.80
C ALA A 480 -16.30 16.98 37.76
N ILE A 481 -16.51 16.26 36.65
CA ILE A 481 -17.48 16.64 35.62
C ILE A 481 -18.91 16.65 36.19
N ALA A 482 -19.29 15.66 37.00
CA ALA A 482 -20.59 15.60 37.64
C ALA A 482 -20.81 16.77 38.60
N SER A 483 -19.79 17.15 39.36
CA SER A 483 -19.86 18.30 40.27
C SER A 483 -20.10 19.61 39.53
N ASN A 484 -19.48 19.79 38.36
CA ASN A 484 -19.70 20.95 37.51
C ASN A 484 -21.08 20.90 36.83
N ALA A 485 -21.48 19.74 36.29
CA ALA A 485 -22.82 19.55 35.72
C ALA A 485 -23.94 19.85 36.72
N ARG A 486 -23.74 19.56 38.01
CA ARG A 486 -24.68 19.92 39.08
C ARG A 486 -24.77 21.44 39.31
N LYS A 487 -23.65 22.16 39.19
CA LYS A 487 -23.62 23.63 39.29
C LYS A 487 -24.27 24.29 38.07
N ASP A 488 -24.09 23.70 36.90
CA ASP A 488 -24.60 24.19 35.61
C ASP A 488 -26.03 23.71 35.31
N GLU A 489 -26.74 23.14 36.30
CA GLU A 489 -28.10 22.58 36.20
C GLU A 489 -28.30 21.49 35.12
N ASP A 490 -27.21 20.87 34.64
CA ASP A 490 -27.27 19.74 33.71
C ASP A 490 -27.55 18.42 34.44
N SER A 491 -28.82 18.24 34.76
CA SER A 491 -29.34 17.02 35.39
C SER A 491 -29.07 15.75 34.58
N THR A 492 -28.96 15.85 33.25
CA THR A 492 -28.79 14.67 32.37
C THR A 492 -27.38 14.11 32.50
N THR A 493 -26.36 14.96 32.33
CA THR A 493 -24.96 14.53 32.46
C THR A 493 -24.66 14.06 33.88
N PHE A 494 -25.14 14.78 34.91
CA PHE A 494 -24.97 14.37 36.30
C PHE A 494 -25.55 12.98 36.58
N LYS A 495 -26.79 12.73 36.11
CA LYS A 495 -27.46 11.44 36.31
C LYS A 495 -26.72 10.31 35.61
N LEU A 496 -26.35 10.49 34.33
CA LEU A 496 -25.62 9.48 33.57
C LEU A 496 -24.30 9.09 34.22
N ILE A 497 -23.54 10.07 34.71
CA ILE A 497 -22.27 9.80 35.42
C ILE A 497 -22.52 9.03 36.71
N SER A 498 -23.49 9.48 37.54
CA SER A 498 -23.87 8.79 38.78
C SER A 498 -24.26 7.33 38.51
N ASP A 499 -25.06 7.10 37.47
CA ASP A 499 -25.58 5.77 37.15
C ASP A 499 -24.46 4.86 36.64
N PHE A 500 -23.56 5.37 35.78
CA PHE A 500 -22.36 4.63 35.37
C PHE A 500 -21.44 4.29 36.53
N LEU A 501 -21.12 5.24 37.42
CA LEU A 501 -20.24 4.97 38.57
C LEU A 501 -20.83 3.93 39.52
N LYS A 502 -22.16 3.91 39.69
CA LYS A 502 -22.86 2.85 40.44
C LYS A 502 -22.78 1.49 39.72
N ALA A 503 -23.01 1.47 38.41
CA ALA A 503 -22.92 0.26 37.61
C ALA A 503 -21.51 -0.32 37.62
N LYS A 504 -20.48 0.51 37.42
CA LYS A 504 -19.06 0.15 37.47
C LYS A 504 -18.68 -0.53 38.80
N LYS A 505 -19.17 -0.02 39.93
CA LYS A 505 -18.89 -0.60 41.27
C LYS A 505 -19.54 -1.98 41.49
N LYS A 506 -20.63 -2.28 40.76
CA LYS A 506 -21.37 -3.54 40.88
C LYS A 506 -21.01 -4.56 39.80
N ALA A 507 -20.37 -4.13 38.72
CA ALA A 507 -20.15 -4.94 37.53
C ALA A 507 -19.31 -6.20 37.79
N VAL A 508 -20.00 -7.32 38.06
CA VAL A 508 -19.38 -8.64 38.27
C VAL A 508 -20.02 -9.68 37.35
N THR A 509 -21.36 -9.68 37.28
CA THR A 509 -22.12 -10.56 36.39
C THR A 509 -22.12 -10.03 34.95
N SER A 510 -22.41 -10.89 33.97
CA SER A 510 -22.50 -10.49 32.56
C SER A 510 -23.55 -9.38 32.33
N GLU A 511 -24.71 -9.47 32.97
CA GLU A 511 -25.77 -8.45 32.87
C GLU A 511 -25.33 -7.08 33.41
N GLU A 512 -24.66 -7.07 34.57
CA GLU A 512 -24.14 -5.82 35.16
C GLU A 512 -23.00 -5.23 34.32
N LEU A 513 -22.14 -6.08 33.75
CA LEU A 513 -21.08 -5.66 32.82
C LEU A 513 -21.63 -5.04 31.54
N ILE A 514 -22.67 -5.65 30.95
CA ILE A 514 -23.37 -5.09 29.77
C ILE A 514 -23.98 -3.74 30.13
N THR A 515 -24.70 -3.66 31.26
CA THR A 515 -25.32 -2.41 31.73
C THR A 515 -24.26 -1.30 31.91
N ALA A 516 -23.11 -1.63 32.51
CA ALA A 516 -22.00 -0.69 32.64
C ALA A 516 -21.45 -0.25 31.28
N PHE A 517 -21.38 -1.16 30.30
CA PHE A 517 -20.89 -0.86 28.95
C PHE A 517 -21.87 0.01 28.15
N GLU A 518 -23.18 -0.21 28.28
CA GLU A 518 -24.23 0.64 27.70
C GLU A 518 -24.19 2.06 28.26
N LEU A 519 -24.10 2.19 29.59
CA LEU A 519 -24.01 3.48 30.27
C LEU A 519 -22.73 4.22 29.88
N LEU A 520 -21.60 3.51 29.80
CA LEU A 520 -20.34 4.05 29.30
C LEU A 520 -20.48 4.59 27.87
N THR A 521 -21.07 3.80 26.99
CA THR A 521 -21.25 4.16 25.59
C THR A 521 -22.19 5.35 25.43
N THR A 522 -23.22 5.43 26.27
CA THR A 522 -24.14 6.57 26.35
C THR A 522 -23.44 7.83 26.84
N LEU A 523 -22.57 7.72 27.86
CA LEU A 523 -21.73 8.81 28.33
C LEU A 523 -20.81 9.33 27.23
N ARG A 524 -20.12 8.45 26.51
CA ARG A 524 -19.25 8.84 25.39
C ARG A 524 -20.03 9.56 24.29
N ARG A 525 -21.23 9.08 23.93
CA ARG A 525 -22.13 9.80 22.99
C ARG A 525 -22.49 11.20 23.51
N GLN A 526 -22.77 11.34 24.80
CA GLN A 526 -23.10 12.63 25.40
C GLN A 526 -21.90 13.59 25.38
N PHE A 527 -20.70 13.10 25.72
CA PHE A 527 -19.47 13.89 25.67
C PHE A 527 -19.08 14.26 24.24
N PHE A 528 -19.26 13.36 23.28
CA PHE A 528 -19.07 13.66 21.86
C PHE A 528 -20.00 14.77 21.37
N LYS A 529 -21.27 14.77 21.79
CA LYS A 529 -22.22 15.86 21.46
C LYS A 529 -21.82 17.19 22.10
N LYS A 530 -21.46 17.17 23.39
CA LYS A 530 -21.08 18.38 24.14
C LYS A 530 -19.77 19.00 23.65
N SER A 531 -18.75 18.18 23.38
CA SER A 531 -17.43 18.64 22.93
C SER A 531 -17.46 19.39 21.59
N LYS A 532 -18.51 19.21 20.77
CA LYS A 532 -18.74 19.99 19.54
C LYS A 532 -19.30 21.40 19.78
N ILE A 533 -19.92 21.63 20.94
CA ILE A 533 -20.65 22.87 21.26
C ILE A 533 -19.86 23.70 22.28
N ASP A 534 -19.16 23.05 23.20
CA ASP A 534 -18.47 23.68 24.32
C ASP A 534 -17.06 24.14 23.92
N THR A 535 -16.86 25.47 23.92
CA THR A 535 -15.55 26.13 23.70
C THR A 535 -14.87 26.54 25.02
N SER A 536 -15.38 26.08 26.16
CA SER A 536 -14.88 26.46 27.49
C SER A 536 -13.70 25.59 27.95
N ALA A 537 -13.10 25.96 29.09
CA ALA A 537 -12.06 25.15 29.74
C ALA A 537 -12.53 23.75 30.18
N GLN A 538 -13.85 23.51 30.23
CA GLN A 538 -14.42 22.18 30.53
C GLN A 538 -14.24 21.18 29.38
N GLN A 539 -13.92 21.66 28.16
CA GLN A 539 -13.75 20.82 26.97
C GLN A 539 -12.62 19.78 27.14
N GLN A 540 -11.51 20.13 27.82
CA GLN A 540 -10.42 19.19 28.10
C GLN A 540 -10.89 18.01 28.95
N GLY A 541 -11.61 18.33 30.04
CA GLY A 541 -12.12 17.34 30.98
C GLY A 541 -13.04 16.35 30.30
N LEU A 542 -13.94 16.82 29.42
CA LEU A 542 -14.84 15.96 28.65
C LEU A 542 -14.10 15.05 27.67
N GLN A 543 -13.10 15.56 26.95
CA GLN A 543 -12.33 14.77 25.98
C GLN A 543 -11.46 13.71 26.64
N LEU A 544 -10.75 14.08 27.71
CA LEU A 544 -9.94 13.14 28.47
C LEU A 544 -10.81 12.07 29.15
N ALA A 545 -12.01 12.44 29.63
CA ALA A 545 -12.97 11.48 30.15
C ALA A 545 -13.46 10.52 29.06
N ASP A 546 -13.73 11.02 27.85
CA ASP A 546 -14.09 10.18 26.70
C ASP A 546 -12.99 9.17 26.33
N ILE A 547 -11.72 9.59 26.31
CA ILE A 547 -10.57 8.70 26.07
C ILE A 547 -10.45 7.64 27.16
N ARG A 548 -10.59 8.02 28.44
CA ARG A 548 -10.53 7.05 29.56
C ARG A 548 -11.73 6.10 29.60
N LEU A 549 -12.91 6.55 29.14
CA LEU A 549 -14.06 5.67 28.95
C LEU A 549 -13.78 4.65 27.84
N GLU A 550 -13.11 5.03 26.75
CA GLU A 550 -12.65 4.08 25.73
C GLU A 550 -11.67 3.04 26.29
N ASP A 551 -10.69 3.47 27.10
CA ASP A 551 -9.77 2.56 27.79
C ASP A 551 -10.51 1.62 28.75
N TYR A 552 -11.57 2.09 29.42
CA TYR A 552 -12.37 1.22 30.29
C TYR A 552 -13.31 0.29 29.52
N ALA A 553 -13.76 0.68 28.31
CA ALA A 553 -14.50 -0.20 27.42
C ALA A 553 -13.68 -1.45 27.05
N PHE A 554 -12.36 -1.31 26.89
CA PHE A 554 -11.46 -2.46 26.71
C PHE A 554 -11.55 -3.45 27.89
N VAL A 555 -11.59 -2.95 29.12
CA VAL A 555 -11.68 -3.79 30.34
C VAL A 555 -13.02 -4.52 30.39
N LEU A 556 -14.13 -3.79 30.19
CA LEU A 556 -15.47 -4.38 30.18
C LEU A 556 -15.61 -5.46 29.10
N LEU A 557 -15.17 -5.15 27.88
CA LEU A 557 -15.23 -6.10 26.77
C LEU A 557 -14.37 -7.33 27.03
N SER A 558 -13.17 -7.17 27.59
CA SER A 558 -12.32 -8.31 27.97
C SER A 558 -13.00 -9.22 29.00
N GLN A 559 -13.69 -8.65 30.00
CA GLN A 559 -14.42 -9.43 31.01
C GLN A 559 -15.63 -10.15 30.40
N LEU A 560 -16.36 -9.48 29.51
CA LEU A 560 -17.49 -10.07 28.78
C LEU A 560 -17.06 -11.21 27.86
N ILE A 561 -15.92 -11.06 27.15
CA ILE A 561 -15.33 -12.13 26.33
C ILE A 561 -15.00 -13.35 27.19
N ASN A 562 -14.44 -13.15 28.40
CA ASN A 562 -14.15 -14.26 29.31
C ASN A 562 -15.44 -15.00 29.72
N HIS A 563 -16.52 -14.27 30.04
CA HIS A 563 -17.83 -14.87 30.31
C HIS A 563 -18.35 -15.67 29.10
N LEU A 564 -18.29 -15.11 27.89
CA LEU A 564 -18.70 -15.81 26.66
C LEU A 564 -17.86 -17.08 26.41
N ALA A 565 -16.55 -17.03 26.64
CA ALA A 565 -15.66 -18.16 26.42
C ALA A 565 -15.94 -19.33 27.36
N THR A 566 -16.41 -19.08 28.60
CA THR A 566 -16.73 -20.14 29.57
C THR A 566 -17.97 -20.96 29.22
N ALA A 567 -18.88 -20.44 28.39
CA ALA A 567 -20.11 -21.14 28.01
C ALA A 567 -19.89 -22.32 27.05
N GLY A 568 -18.71 -22.44 26.45
CA GLY A 568 -18.39 -23.46 25.43
C GLY A 568 -18.90 -23.08 24.03
N LYS A 569 -18.28 -23.66 22.98
CA LYS A 569 -18.52 -23.26 21.57
C LYS A 569 -19.96 -23.51 21.09
N GLU A 570 -20.61 -24.54 21.62
CA GLU A 570 -21.96 -24.98 21.24
C GLU A 570 -23.09 -24.19 21.92
N ASN A 571 -22.81 -23.52 23.05
CA ASN A 571 -23.77 -22.75 23.84
C ASN A 571 -23.47 -21.25 23.81
N MET A 572 -23.03 -20.74 22.65
CA MET A 572 -22.78 -19.31 22.46
C MET A 572 -24.02 -18.48 22.81
N GLN A 573 -23.84 -17.46 23.66
CA GLN A 573 -24.89 -16.49 23.99
C GLN A 573 -24.98 -15.43 22.89
N TRP A 574 -25.55 -15.80 21.73
CA TRP A 574 -25.62 -14.95 20.53
C TRP A 574 -26.16 -13.53 20.77
N PRO A 575 -27.25 -13.32 21.53
CA PRO A 575 -27.76 -11.97 21.80
C PRO A 575 -26.72 -11.10 22.51
N MET A 576 -26.05 -11.68 23.53
CA MET A 576 -25.00 -11.00 24.28
C MET A 576 -23.77 -10.72 23.41
N ALA A 577 -23.30 -11.70 22.64
CA ALA A 577 -22.13 -11.53 21.77
C ALA A 577 -22.34 -10.44 20.71
N GLY A 578 -23.50 -10.46 20.03
CA GLY A 578 -23.86 -9.45 19.03
C GLY A 578 -24.00 -8.05 19.64
N HIS A 579 -24.65 -7.95 20.81
CA HIS A 579 -24.80 -6.67 21.50
C HIS A 579 -23.47 -6.09 21.99
N CYS A 580 -22.61 -6.91 22.60
CA CYS A 580 -21.28 -6.49 23.05
C CYS A 580 -20.41 -6.02 21.87
N LEU A 581 -20.48 -6.72 20.74
CA LEU A 581 -19.78 -6.31 19.53
C LEU A 581 -20.34 -5.00 18.97
N GLY A 582 -21.67 -4.85 18.91
CA GLY A 582 -22.31 -3.59 18.48
C GLY A 582 -21.89 -2.39 19.32
N LEU A 583 -21.86 -2.54 20.66
CA LEU A 583 -21.34 -1.52 21.57
C LEU A 583 -19.87 -1.22 21.28
N ALA A 584 -19.03 -2.24 21.06
CA ALA A 584 -17.62 -2.05 20.77
C ALA A 584 -17.38 -1.29 19.46
N ILE A 585 -18.05 -1.67 18.36
CA ILE A 585 -17.95 -1.01 17.06
C ILE A 585 -18.41 0.45 17.14
N LEU A 586 -19.52 0.71 17.85
CA LEU A 586 -19.99 2.06 18.12
C LEU A 586 -18.94 2.89 18.89
N ASN A 587 -18.27 2.30 19.88
CA ASN A 587 -17.18 2.96 20.59
C ASN A 587 -16.00 3.29 19.68
N LEU A 588 -15.65 2.43 18.71
CA LEU A 588 -14.63 2.71 17.70
C LEU A 588 -15.06 3.86 16.77
N ARG A 589 -16.33 3.91 16.37
CA ARG A 589 -16.88 5.01 15.57
C ARG A 589 -16.83 6.34 16.32
N LEU A 590 -17.14 6.36 17.62
CA LEU A 590 -17.03 7.56 18.45
C LEU A 590 -15.59 8.08 18.55
N SER A 591 -14.61 7.18 18.42
CA SER A 591 -13.19 7.51 18.34
C SER A 591 -12.74 7.96 16.95
N GLY A 592 -13.64 7.91 15.95
CA GLY A 592 -13.39 8.36 14.58
C GLY A 592 -12.74 7.31 13.67
N LEU A 593 -12.67 6.04 14.08
CA LEU A 593 -12.13 4.96 13.24
C LEU A 593 -13.18 4.51 12.21
N ASP A 594 -12.79 4.45 10.92
CA ASP A 594 -13.58 3.99 9.76
C ASP A 594 -15.09 4.24 9.89
N SER A 595 -15.47 5.51 10.14
CA SER A 595 -16.81 5.84 10.65
C SER A 595 -17.98 5.39 9.78
N PHE A 596 -17.77 5.27 8.47
CA PHE A 596 -18.78 4.77 7.54
C PHE A 596 -18.95 3.24 7.65
N GLU A 597 -17.84 2.49 7.71
CA GLU A 597 -17.85 1.03 7.89
C GLU A 597 -18.44 0.64 9.25
N CYS A 598 -18.00 1.31 10.33
CA CYS A 598 -18.55 1.05 11.65
C CYS A 598 -20.07 1.30 11.70
N ARG A 599 -20.55 2.35 11.03
CA ARG A 599 -21.99 2.63 10.97
C ARG A 599 -22.76 1.54 10.22
N ALA A 600 -22.24 1.06 9.10
CA ALA A 600 -22.87 -0.03 8.35
C ALA A 600 -22.92 -1.32 9.19
N ILE A 601 -21.82 -1.68 9.84
CA ILE A 601 -21.74 -2.84 10.75
C ILE A 601 -22.71 -2.69 11.93
N GLU A 602 -22.81 -1.50 12.53
CA GLU A 602 -23.77 -1.22 13.62
C GLU A 602 -25.20 -1.49 13.15
N SER A 603 -25.61 -0.92 12.00
CA SER A 603 -26.96 -1.11 11.45
C SER A 603 -27.26 -2.57 11.10
N GLU A 604 -26.27 -3.30 10.60
CA GLU A 604 -26.36 -4.74 10.35
C GLU A 604 -26.55 -5.54 11.64
N LEU A 605 -25.67 -5.37 12.64
CA LEU A 605 -25.75 -6.10 13.91
C LEU A 605 -27.07 -5.84 14.65
N GLU A 606 -27.57 -4.61 14.62
CA GLU A 606 -28.86 -4.23 15.20
C GLU A 606 -30.01 -5.00 14.51
N LEU A 607 -30.06 -4.99 13.18
CA LEU A 607 -31.10 -5.67 12.41
C LEU A 607 -31.02 -7.20 12.53
N TRP A 608 -29.81 -7.76 12.55
CA TRP A 608 -29.62 -9.19 12.74
C TRP A 608 -30.11 -9.61 14.12
N HIS A 609 -29.84 -8.83 15.16
CA HIS A 609 -30.25 -9.15 16.52
C HIS A 609 -31.76 -9.37 16.65
N GLU A 610 -32.58 -8.55 15.99
CA GLU A 610 -34.05 -8.64 16.03
C GLU A 610 -34.60 -9.92 15.38
N SER A 611 -33.89 -10.48 14.40
CA SER A 611 -34.37 -11.60 13.58
C SER A 611 -33.53 -12.88 13.69
N PHE A 612 -32.43 -12.86 14.45
CA PHE A 612 -31.44 -13.95 14.46
C PHE A 612 -32.00 -15.24 15.09
N THR A 613 -31.74 -16.37 14.44
CA THR A 613 -32.04 -17.70 14.98
C THR A 613 -30.89 -18.62 14.62
N PRO A 614 -30.15 -19.18 15.58
CA PRO A 614 -28.95 -19.98 15.30
C PRO A 614 -29.26 -21.31 14.59
N LYS A 615 -30.51 -21.76 14.60
CA LYS A 615 -30.98 -22.93 13.83
C LYS A 615 -31.19 -22.62 12.34
N ASN A 616 -31.37 -21.35 11.97
CA ASN A 616 -31.51 -20.95 10.58
C ASN A 616 -30.11 -20.70 10.00
N ARG A 617 -29.68 -21.58 9.09
CA ARG A 617 -28.35 -21.50 8.47
C ARG A 617 -28.11 -20.17 7.75
N GLU A 618 -29.12 -19.59 7.11
CA GLU A 618 -28.97 -18.31 6.43
C GLU A 618 -28.76 -17.15 7.41
N HIS A 619 -29.42 -17.18 8.58
CA HIS A 619 -29.17 -16.17 9.63
C HIS A 619 -27.72 -16.26 10.14
N VAL A 620 -27.18 -17.47 10.26
CA VAL A 620 -25.79 -17.71 10.68
C VAL A 620 -24.79 -17.26 9.62
N LEU A 621 -25.02 -17.56 8.34
CA LEU A 621 -24.18 -17.10 7.23
C LEU A 621 -24.21 -15.56 7.07
N ARG A 622 -25.37 -14.95 7.26
CA ARG A 622 -25.54 -13.51 7.23
C ARG A 622 -24.79 -12.82 8.36
N LEU A 623 -24.86 -13.39 9.58
CA LEU A 623 -24.03 -12.94 10.69
C LEU A 623 -22.54 -13.13 10.38
N LYS A 624 -22.12 -14.27 9.83
CA LYS A 624 -20.71 -14.53 9.42
C LYS A 624 -20.17 -13.38 8.57
N ALA A 625 -20.92 -12.96 7.54
CA ALA A 625 -20.50 -11.90 6.64
C ALA A 625 -20.23 -10.56 7.36
N THR A 626 -21.09 -10.15 8.30
CA THR A 626 -20.87 -8.96 9.13
C THR A 626 -19.69 -9.12 10.09
N ILE A 627 -19.50 -10.32 10.67
CA ILE A 627 -18.37 -10.62 11.55
C ILE A 627 -17.04 -10.61 10.77
N ASP A 628 -17.02 -11.10 9.54
CA ASP A 628 -15.85 -11.04 8.65
C ASP A 628 -15.46 -9.58 8.32
N ARG A 629 -16.43 -8.68 8.20
CA ARG A 629 -16.17 -7.24 8.11
C ARG A 629 -15.58 -6.65 9.39
N CYS A 630 -16.06 -7.09 10.56
CA CYS A 630 -15.48 -6.70 11.85
C CYS A 630 -14.03 -7.17 11.99
N ARG A 631 -13.71 -8.38 11.50
CA ARG A 631 -12.34 -8.91 11.42
C ARG A 631 -11.44 -7.99 10.59
N ARG A 632 -11.85 -7.70 9.36
CA ARG A 632 -11.11 -6.81 8.44
C ARG A 632 -10.95 -5.40 9.00
N LEU A 633 -11.95 -4.87 9.70
CA LEU A 633 -11.85 -3.57 10.38
C LEU A 633 -10.72 -3.59 11.44
N ALA A 634 -10.60 -4.66 12.22
CA ALA A 634 -9.55 -4.81 13.22
C ALA A 634 -8.16 -5.02 12.61
N GLU A 635 -8.07 -5.78 11.53
CA GLU A 635 -6.85 -5.98 10.74
C GLU A 635 -6.36 -4.65 10.15
N ARG A 636 -7.23 -3.88 9.47
CA ARG A 636 -6.87 -2.56 8.91
C ARG A 636 -6.32 -1.60 9.97
N TYR A 637 -6.90 -1.58 11.17
CA TYR A 637 -6.36 -0.77 12.26
C TYR A 637 -4.96 -1.23 12.66
N SER A 638 -4.75 -2.55 12.81
CA SER A 638 -3.45 -3.12 13.18
C SER A 638 -2.39 -2.81 12.11
N ASP A 639 -2.71 -2.98 10.84
CA ASP A 639 -1.85 -2.63 9.70
C ASP A 639 -1.54 -1.12 9.67
N LYS A 640 -2.53 -0.28 10.00
CA LYS A 640 -2.35 1.17 10.11
C LYS A 640 -1.39 1.54 11.24
N ILE A 641 -1.46 0.87 12.39
CA ILE A 641 -0.52 1.09 13.51
C ILE A 641 0.88 0.56 13.15
N LEU A 642 0.99 -0.62 12.56
CA LEU A 642 2.25 -1.23 12.15
C LEU A 642 2.94 -0.48 11.00
N SER A 643 2.20 0.20 10.14
CA SER A 643 2.77 1.09 9.12
C SER A 643 3.17 2.47 9.68
N LEU A 644 2.50 2.94 10.74
CA LEU A 644 2.76 4.28 11.28
C LEU A 644 3.87 4.31 12.33
N PHE A 645 3.91 3.36 13.26
CA PHE A 645 4.72 3.51 14.48
C PHE A 645 6.13 2.90 14.44
N PRO A 646 6.36 1.63 14.04
CA PRO A 646 7.65 0.95 14.25
C PRO A 646 8.87 1.76 13.80
N GLU A 647 8.90 2.18 12.53
CA GLU A 647 10.00 2.97 11.98
C GLU A 647 10.13 4.33 12.69
N LYS A 648 9.02 5.04 12.93
CA LYS A 648 9.02 6.40 13.48
C LYS A 648 9.46 6.42 14.94
N VAL A 649 8.99 5.47 15.74
CA VAL A 649 9.39 5.29 17.15
C VAL A 649 10.85 4.91 17.23
N GLN A 650 11.32 4.00 16.37
CA GLN A 650 12.72 3.60 16.34
C GLN A 650 13.64 4.78 16.00
N ARG A 651 13.30 5.54 14.97
CA ARG A 651 14.10 6.70 14.54
C ARG A 651 14.10 7.82 15.58
N LEU A 652 12.92 8.26 16.02
CA LEU A 652 12.81 9.36 16.97
C LEU A 652 13.34 8.96 18.35
N GLY A 653 13.02 7.76 18.82
CA GLY A 653 13.51 7.25 20.10
C GLY A 653 15.04 7.18 20.16
N ARG A 654 15.70 6.72 19.08
CA ARG A 654 17.16 6.74 18.99
C ARG A 654 17.72 8.16 19.01
N ALA A 655 17.13 9.08 18.24
CA ALA A 655 17.58 10.48 18.17
C ALA A 655 17.43 11.21 19.53
N LEU A 656 16.46 10.82 20.35
CA LEU A 656 16.21 11.38 21.67
C LEU A 656 16.92 10.63 22.82
N GLY A 657 17.65 9.55 22.54
CA GLY A 657 18.33 8.75 23.56
C GLY A 657 17.40 7.91 24.44
N VAL A 658 16.21 7.54 23.96
CA VAL A 658 15.24 6.70 24.68
C VAL A 658 15.74 5.25 24.78
N ALA A 659 15.44 4.57 25.89
CA ALA A 659 15.84 3.19 26.13
C ALA A 659 15.32 2.22 25.03
N LYS A 660 16.17 1.28 24.61
CA LYS A 660 15.86 0.32 23.53
C LYS A 660 14.60 -0.50 23.81
N GLU A 661 14.39 -0.88 25.06
CA GLU A 661 13.22 -1.64 25.53
C GLU A 661 11.94 -0.84 25.34
N ALA A 662 11.94 0.45 25.69
CA ALA A 662 10.79 1.34 25.53
C ALA A 662 10.44 1.56 24.04
N ILE A 663 11.44 1.62 23.17
CA ILE A 663 11.27 1.65 21.70
C ILE A 663 10.64 0.35 21.19
N ARG A 664 11.18 -0.80 21.61
CA ARG A 664 10.76 -2.13 21.12
C ARG A 664 9.31 -2.44 21.43
N VAL A 665 8.85 -2.12 22.65
CA VAL A 665 7.48 -2.47 23.09
C VAL A 665 6.42 -1.45 22.71
N PHE A 666 6.80 -0.28 22.18
CA PHE A 666 5.87 0.83 21.93
C PHE A 666 4.70 0.44 21.02
N SER A 667 4.99 -0.04 19.81
CA SER A 667 3.96 -0.33 18.80
C SER A 667 3.07 -1.49 19.22
N GLU A 668 3.65 -2.51 19.84
CA GLU A 668 2.90 -3.66 20.35
C GLU A 668 1.98 -3.27 21.51
N ALA A 669 2.45 -2.41 22.42
CA ALA A 669 1.63 -1.85 23.49
C ALA A 669 0.46 -1.03 22.94
N GLU A 670 0.68 -0.23 21.90
CA GLU A 670 -0.39 0.56 21.25
C GLU A 670 -1.51 -0.30 20.65
N ILE A 671 -1.17 -1.47 20.10
CA ILE A 671 -2.18 -2.39 19.56
C ILE A 671 -2.90 -3.09 20.71
N ARG A 672 -2.15 -3.66 21.67
CA ARG A 672 -2.70 -4.50 22.74
C ARG A 672 -3.51 -3.75 23.79
N SER A 673 -3.28 -2.45 23.97
CA SER A 673 -4.06 -1.63 24.91
C SER A 673 -5.33 -1.05 24.28
N HIS A 674 -5.54 -1.21 22.97
CA HIS A 674 -6.65 -0.57 22.27
C HIS A 674 -7.89 -1.48 22.20
N LEU A 675 -9.08 -0.88 22.22
CA LEU A 675 -10.37 -1.61 22.15
C LEU A 675 -10.46 -2.57 20.95
N VAL A 676 -9.83 -2.21 19.83
CA VAL A 676 -9.76 -3.04 18.61
C VAL A 676 -9.19 -4.44 18.89
N PHE A 677 -8.23 -4.58 19.81
CA PHE A 677 -7.67 -5.87 20.18
C PHE A 677 -8.71 -6.78 20.86
N GLN A 678 -9.63 -6.21 21.63
CA GLN A 678 -10.72 -7.00 22.21
C GLN A 678 -11.80 -7.30 21.16
N VAL A 679 -12.02 -6.40 20.20
CA VAL A 679 -12.89 -6.68 19.04
C VAL A 679 -12.38 -7.88 18.25
N SER A 680 -11.08 -7.95 17.93
CA SER A 680 -10.52 -9.10 17.21
C SER A 680 -10.71 -10.41 17.99
N ARG A 681 -10.47 -10.40 19.31
CA ARG A 681 -10.71 -11.57 20.17
C ARG A 681 -12.16 -12.02 20.21
N LEU A 682 -13.11 -11.08 20.28
CA LEU A 682 -14.54 -11.41 20.25
C LEU A 682 -14.95 -11.96 18.88
N VAL A 683 -14.47 -11.34 17.80
CA VAL A 683 -14.69 -11.79 16.42
C VAL A 683 -14.18 -13.22 16.22
N ASP A 684 -12.96 -13.55 16.67
CA ASP A 684 -12.42 -14.90 16.58
C ASP A 684 -13.25 -15.93 17.35
N LEU A 685 -13.72 -15.56 18.55
CA LEU A 685 -14.59 -16.41 19.36
C LEU A 685 -15.93 -16.67 18.65
N VAL A 686 -16.54 -15.63 18.08
CA VAL A 686 -17.82 -15.71 17.37
C VAL A 686 -17.67 -16.51 16.07
N LEU A 687 -16.63 -16.28 15.27
CA LEU A 687 -16.36 -17.05 14.04
C LEU A 687 -16.19 -18.54 14.33
N LYS A 688 -15.48 -18.91 15.41
CA LYS A 688 -15.33 -20.31 15.84
C LYS A 688 -16.69 -20.95 16.16
N SER A 689 -17.59 -20.25 16.83
CA SER A 689 -18.96 -20.74 17.10
C SER A 689 -19.82 -20.79 15.84
N ILE A 690 -19.71 -19.80 14.94
CA ILE A 690 -20.42 -19.79 13.65
C ILE A 690 -20.06 -21.02 12.83
N ARG A 691 -18.77 -21.34 12.69
CA ARG A 691 -18.31 -22.53 11.96
C ARG A 691 -18.89 -23.82 12.53
N SER A 692 -18.91 -23.93 13.86
CA SER A 692 -19.48 -25.08 14.56
C SER A 692 -20.99 -25.24 14.31
N VAL A 693 -21.76 -24.16 14.40
CA VAL A 693 -23.23 -24.22 14.29
C VAL A 693 -23.70 -24.36 12.84
N ALA A 694 -23.00 -23.75 11.89
CA ALA A 694 -23.33 -23.86 10.46
C ALA A 694 -22.66 -25.06 9.76
N TYR A 695 -21.92 -25.90 10.51
CA TYR A 695 -21.14 -27.04 9.98
C TYR A 695 -20.21 -26.62 8.83
N LEU A 696 -19.56 -25.46 8.97
CA LEU A 696 -18.64 -24.94 7.97
C LEU A 696 -17.26 -25.56 8.16
N SER A 697 -16.70 -26.04 7.06
CA SER A 697 -15.29 -26.41 6.98
C SER A 697 -14.42 -25.16 7.19
N PRO A 698 -13.23 -25.28 7.83
CA PRO A 698 -12.23 -24.22 7.81
C PRO A 698 -11.60 -24.02 6.41
N TRP A 699 -11.88 -24.95 5.49
CA TRP A 699 -11.43 -24.94 4.11
C TRP A 699 -12.58 -24.67 3.15
N ASP A 700 -12.34 -23.82 2.15
CA ASP A 700 -13.22 -23.60 1.00
C ASP A 700 -12.54 -24.14 -0.26
N ALA A 701 -13.13 -25.18 -0.85
CA ALA A 701 -12.63 -25.81 -2.07
C ALA A 701 -13.09 -25.01 -3.29
N ILE A 702 -12.15 -24.57 -4.14
CA ILE A 702 -12.45 -23.75 -5.32
C ILE A 702 -12.23 -24.56 -6.61
N VAL A 703 -11.10 -25.26 -6.70
CA VAL A 703 -10.74 -26.11 -7.84
C VAL A 703 -10.33 -27.48 -7.33
N CYS A 704 -11.20 -28.46 -7.58
CA CYS A 704 -11.09 -29.83 -7.11
C CYS A 704 -10.08 -30.63 -7.94
N GLU A 705 -8.82 -30.63 -7.51
CA GLU A 705 -7.73 -31.36 -8.15
C GLU A 705 -6.81 -31.98 -7.09
N LYS A 706 -5.97 -32.93 -7.52
CA LYS A 706 -4.95 -33.53 -6.66
C LYS A 706 -3.56 -33.33 -7.25
N VAL A 707 -2.63 -32.84 -6.42
CA VAL A 707 -1.25 -32.54 -6.82
C VAL A 707 -0.25 -32.98 -5.76
N CYS A 708 0.93 -33.41 -6.18
CA CYS A 708 2.09 -33.64 -5.33
C CYS A 708 3.20 -32.67 -5.76
N GLY A 709 3.75 -31.91 -4.82
CA GLY A 709 4.80 -30.93 -5.13
C GLY A 709 5.46 -30.37 -3.88
N ARG A 710 6.53 -29.58 -4.07
CA ARG A 710 7.19 -28.89 -2.95
C ARG A 710 6.35 -27.70 -2.49
N LEU A 711 6.17 -27.56 -1.18
CA LEU A 711 5.44 -26.40 -0.62
C LEU A 711 6.35 -25.17 -0.60
N VAL A 712 5.89 -24.07 -1.22
CA VAL A 712 6.59 -22.77 -1.25
C VAL A 712 5.66 -21.71 -0.69
N GLU A 713 6.17 -20.82 0.16
CA GLU A 713 5.42 -19.68 0.68
C GLU A 713 5.77 -18.40 -0.10
N THR A 714 4.75 -17.63 -0.43
CA THR A 714 4.90 -16.31 -1.06
C THR A 714 3.78 -15.36 -0.65
N GLN A 715 4.03 -14.06 -0.75
CA GLN A 715 3.00 -13.06 -0.47
C GLN A 715 2.03 -12.92 -1.66
N TYR A 716 2.55 -12.77 -2.87
CA TYR A 716 1.80 -12.72 -4.13
C TYR A 716 2.29 -13.79 -5.11
N LEU A 717 1.46 -14.20 -6.07
CA LEU A 717 1.86 -15.16 -7.11
C LEU A 717 2.94 -14.59 -8.02
N ASP A 718 2.89 -13.28 -8.27
CA ASP A 718 3.87 -12.56 -9.10
C ASP A 718 5.30 -12.57 -8.50
N ASP A 719 5.45 -12.85 -7.20
CA ASP A 719 6.75 -12.92 -6.53
C ASP A 719 7.47 -14.27 -6.75
N LEU A 720 6.80 -15.25 -7.38
CA LEU A 720 7.39 -16.54 -7.68
C LEU A 720 8.41 -16.43 -8.83
N SER A 721 9.60 -17.01 -8.61
CA SER A 721 10.60 -17.18 -9.67
C SER A 721 10.14 -18.21 -10.73
N ASP A 722 10.89 -18.37 -11.82
CA ASP A 722 10.56 -19.40 -12.82
C ASP A 722 10.68 -20.81 -12.20
N LEU A 723 9.58 -21.54 -12.21
CA LEU A 723 9.43 -22.88 -11.61
C LEU A 723 9.25 -23.96 -12.68
N SER A 724 9.62 -23.68 -13.93
CA SER A 724 9.42 -24.57 -15.10
C SER A 724 10.01 -26.00 -14.95
N ASP A 725 10.94 -26.20 -14.02
CA ASP A 725 11.59 -27.48 -13.75
C ASP A 725 11.02 -28.29 -12.57
N GLU A 726 10.12 -27.73 -11.75
CA GLU A 726 9.56 -28.42 -10.58
C GLU A 726 8.06 -28.13 -10.37
N LEU A 727 7.30 -29.13 -9.93
CA LEU A 727 5.90 -28.94 -9.55
C LEU A 727 5.81 -28.48 -8.08
N VAL A 728 5.16 -27.34 -7.83
CA VAL A 728 5.02 -26.76 -6.50
C VAL A 728 3.57 -26.65 -6.05
N VAL A 729 3.39 -26.65 -4.74
CA VAL A 729 2.17 -26.17 -4.07
C VAL A 729 2.50 -24.83 -3.43
N VAL A 730 1.69 -23.81 -3.68
CA VAL A 730 1.95 -22.44 -3.21
C VAL A 730 1.07 -22.14 -2.00
N LEU A 731 1.70 -21.81 -0.88
CA LEU A 731 1.05 -21.19 0.27
C LEU A 731 1.05 -19.67 0.03
N LEU A 732 -0.12 -19.12 -0.27
CA LEU A 732 -0.29 -17.75 -0.76
C LEU A 732 -0.97 -16.88 0.31
N GLU A 733 -0.30 -15.82 0.76
CA GLU A 733 -0.91 -14.90 1.74
C GLU A 733 -2.00 -14.04 1.13
N LYS A 734 -1.77 -13.51 -0.08
CA LYS A 734 -2.66 -12.54 -0.74
C LYS A 734 -2.80 -12.84 -2.22
N ALA A 735 -4.03 -12.82 -2.70
CA ALA A 735 -4.36 -12.87 -4.12
C ALA A 735 -4.94 -11.53 -4.59
N ARG A 736 -4.49 -11.03 -5.73
CA ARG A 736 -5.03 -9.85 -6.41
C ARG A 736 -6.12 -10.21 -7.41
N GLY A 737 -6.20 -11.49 -7.79
CA GLY A 737 -7.22 -12.06 -8.67
C GLY A 737 -6.92 -11.94 -10.18
N ASP A 738 -6.08 -10.98 -10.58
CA ASP A 738 -5.57 -10.82 -11.95
C ASP A 738 -4.16 -11.42 -12.19
N GLU A 739 -3.53 -11.98 -11.16
CA GLU A 739 -2.20 -12.63 -11.20
C GLU A 739 -2.15 -13.83 -12.15
N GLU A 740 -1.02 -14.07 -12.82
CA GLU A 740 -0.84 -15.20 -13.73
C GLU A 740 -0.37 -16.47 -13.01
N LEU A 741 -0.74 -17.63 -13.55
CA LEU A 741 -0.23 -18.92 -13.09
C LEU A 741 1.10 -19.22 -13.80
N SER A 742 2.17 -19.35 -13.01
CA SER A 742 3.50 -19.71 -13.50
C SER A 742 3.57 -21.20 -13.89
N ALA A 743 4.38 -21.50 -14.91
CA ALA A 743 4.69 -22.88 -15.26
C ALA A 743 5.32 -23.58 -14.04
N GLY A 744 4.75 -24.70 -13.59
CA GLY A 744 5.19 -25.43 -12.39
C GLY A 744 4.29 -25.25 -11.16
N VAL A 745 3.36 -24.28 -11.15
CA VAL A 745 2.35 -24.18 -10.08
C VAL A 745 1.29 -25.24 -10.28
N GLY A 746 1.28 -26.26 -9.42
CA GLY A 746 0.32 -27.35 -9.49
C GLY A 746 -0.81 -27.26 -8.47
N GLY A 747 -0.64 -26.45 -7.42
CA GLY A 747 -1.69 -26.16 -6.45
C GLY A 747 -1.45 -24.89 -5.65
N ILE A 748 -2.52 -24.32 -5.09
CA ILE A 748 -2.53 -23.06 -4.32
C ILE A 748 -3.41 -23.23 -3.08
N VAL A 749 -2.89 -22.80 -1.93
CA VAL A 749 -3.63 -22.64 -0.67
C VAL A 749 -3.59 -21.16 -0.27
N LEU A 750 -4.74 -20.50 -0.28
CA LEU A 750 -4.88 -19.06 -0.05
C LEU A 750 -5.34 -18.75 1.39
N ALA A 751 -4.79 -17.70 2.01
CA ALA A 751 -5.09 -17.31 3.41
C ALA A 751 -6.41 -16.54 3.61
N HIS A 752 -7.07 -16.11 2.53
CA HIS A 752 -8.28 -15.30 2.59
C HIS A 752 -9.34 -15.72 1.57
N GLU A 753 -10.59 -15.35 1.83
CA GLU A 753 -11.73 -15.61 0.93
C GLU A 753 -11.51 -14.98 -0.45
N MET A 754 -12.03 -15.65 -1.49
CA MET A 754 -12.02 -15.17 -2.87
C MET A 754 -13.32 -15.62 -3.57
N ALA A 755 -13.77 -14.83 -4.55
CA ALA A 755 -14.85 -15.24 -5.45
C ALA A 755 -14.44 -16.50 -6.25
N HIS A 756 -15.31 -17.51 -6.26
CA HIS A 756 -15.07 -18.79 -6.94
C HIS A 756 -15.09 -18.66 -8.45
N LEU A 757 -15.74 -17.62 -8.97
CA LEU A 757 -15.84 -17.32 -10.39
C LEU A 757 -14.94 -16.13 -10.80
N SER A 758 -13.97 -15.77 -9.95
CA SER A 758 -12.93 -14.77 -10.27
C SER A 758 -12.02 -15.23 -11.41
N HIS A 759 -11.31 -14.29 -12.05
CA HIS A 759 -10.36 -14.62 -13.12
C HIS A 759 -9.27 -15.63 -12.71
N LEU A 760 -8.74 -15.53 -11.48
CA LEU A 760 -7.76 -16.51 -10.97
C LEU A 760 -8.37 -17.91 -10.83
N ALA A 761 -9.58 -18.02 -10.27
CA ALA A 761 -10.24 -19.31 -10.09
C ALA A 761 -10.62 -19.95 -11.43
N VAL A 762 -11.12 -19.17 -12.40
CA VAL A 762 -11.43 -19.65 -13.76
C VAL A 762 -10.18 -20.18 -14.45
N ARG A 763 -9.06 -19.45 -14.38
CA ARG A 763 -7.77 -19.89 -14.94
C ARG A 763 -7.24 -21.15 -14.27
N ALA A 764 -7.30 -21.21 -12.93
CA ALA A 764 -6.87 -22.39 -12.18
C ALA A 764 -7.64 -23.66 -12.60
N ARG A 765 -8.94 -23.58 -12.89
CA ARG A 765 -9.73 -24.71 -13.41
C ARG A 765 -9.25 -25.16 -14.79
N GLN A 766 -9.03 -24.20 -15.68
CA GLN A 766 -8.59 -24.48 -17.05
C GLN A 766 -7.20 -25.13 -17.09
N GLU A 767 -6.31 -24.69 -16.21
CA GLU A 767 -4.95 -25.24 -16.10
C GLU A 767 -4.85 -26.45 -15.16
N LYS A 768 -5.97 -26.91 -14.57
CA LYS A 768 -6.02 -28.03 -13.60
C LYS A 768 -5.07 -27.84 -12.41
N VAL A 769 -5.05 -26.62 -11.90
CA VAL A 769 -4.31 -26.21 -10.69
C VAL A 769 -5.25 -26.31 -9.50
N ALA A 770 -4.90 -27.17 -8.54
CA ALA A 770 -5.69 -27.32 -7.32
C ALA A 770 -5.74 -25.98 -6.56
N LEU A 771 -6.92 -25.54 -6.12
CA LEU A 771 -7.07 -24.26 -5.44
C LEU A 771 -8.03 -24.39 -4.27
N ALA A 772 -7.55 -24.04 -3.08
CA ALA A 772 -8.31 -24.00 -1.84
C ALA A 772 -8.01 -22.74 -1.04
N VAL A 773 -8.98 -22.31 -0.23
CA VAL A 773 -8.81 -21.26 0.77
C VAL A 773 -8.83 -21.89 2.16
N CYS A 774 -7.92 -21.47 3.05
CA CYS A 774 -7.98 -21.78 4.47
C CYS A 774 -8.40 -20.52 5.23
N GLU A 775 -9.64 -20.48 5.73
CA GLU A 775 -10.17 -19.32 6.46
C GLU A 775 -9.70 -19.27 7.93
N ASP A 776 -9.11 -20.34 8.45
CA ASP A 776 -8.58 -20.38 9.81
C ASP A 776 -7.10 -20.02 9.83
N ALA A 777 -6.80 -18.83 10.35
CA ALA A 777 -5.44 -18.30 10.41
C ALA A 777 -4.48 -19.19 11.22
N ASN A 778 -4.95 -19.96 12.21
CA ASN A 778 -4.07 -20.86 12.96
C ASN A 778 -3.71 -22.08 12.12
N GLN A 779 -4.70 -22.69 11.45
CA GLN A 779 -4.45 -23.82 10.55
C GLN A 779 -3.54 -23.40 9.39
N PHE A 780 -3.81 -22.25 8.77
CA PHE A 780 -2.94 -21.71 7.72
C PHE A 780 -1.50 -21.48 8.23
N GLY A 781 -1.35 -20.92 9.44
CA GLY A 781 -0.06 -20.71 10.09
C GLY A 781 0.69 -22.00 10.40
N GLU A 782 0.00 -23.09 10.73
CA GLU A 782 0.60 -24.41 10.93
C GLU A 782 1.21 -24.99 9.65
N LEU A 783 0.65 -24.66 8.47
CA LEU A 783 1.17 -25.10 7.17
C LEU A 783 2.58 -24.55 6.88
N ARG A 784 2.96 -23.43 7.51
CA ARG A 784 4.30 -22.84 7.38
C ARG A 784 5.40 -23.79 7.85
N ASN A 785 5.09 -24.69 8.77
CA ASN A 785 6.03 -25.71 9.25
C ASN A 785 6.38 -26.74 8.17
N LEU A 786 5.59 -26.83 7.10
CA LEU A 786 5.77 -27.74 5.97
C LEU A 786 6.47 -27.07 4.78
N VAL A 787 6.81 -25.78 4.87
CA VAL A 787 7.48 -25.06 3.77
C VAL A 787 8.82 -25.73 3.45
N ASN A 788 9.13 -25.84 2.16
CA ASN A 788 10.26 -26.57 1.60
C ASN A 788 10.19 -28.11 1.75
N THR A 789 9.06 -28.68 2.14
CA THR A 789 8.84 -30.15 2.16
C THR A 789 7.99 -30.60 0.97
N GLN A 790 8.06 -31.89 0.64
CA GLN A 790 7.18 -32.52 -0.37
C GLN A 790 5.81 -32.79 0.24
N VAL A 791 4.77 -32.23 -0.38
CA VAL A 791 3.38 -32.32 0.09
C VAL A 791 2.45 -32.85 -1.01
N VAL A 792 1.39 -33.52 -0.58
CA VAL A 792 0.26 -33.86 -1.44
C VAL A 792 -0.91 -32.97 -1.03
N LEU A 793 -1.37 -32.12 -1.96
CA LEU A 793 -2.59 -31.34 -1.84
C LEU A 793 -3.71 -32.07 -2.60
N GLY A 794 -4.75 -32.48 -1.90
CA GLY A 794 -6.00 -32.96 -2.48
C GLY A 794 -7.13 -32.00 -2.16
N VAL A 795 -7.77 -31.44 -3.18
CA VAL A 795 -8.96 -30.59 -3.05
C VAL A 795 -10.14 -31.36 -3.64
N SER A 796 -11.21 -31.53 -2.86
CA SER A 796 -12.45 -32.18 -3.30
C SER A 796 -13.68 -31.47 -2.72
N PRO A 797 -14.89 -31.78 -3.22
CA PRO A 797 -16.13 -31.25 -2.66
C PRO A 797 -16.33 -31.62 -1.18
N GLU A 798 -15.76 -32.74 -0.73
CA GLU A 798 -15.84 -33.23 0.65
C GLU A 798 -14.82 -32.55 1.59
N GLY A 799 -13.75 -31.95 1.06
CA GLY A 799 -12.77 -31.24 1.87
C GLY A 799 -11.39 -31.08 1.21
N VAL A 800 -10.45 -30.56 2.00
CA VAL A 800 -9.06 -30.31 1.58
C VAL A 800 -8.13 -31.11 2.49
N VAL A 801 -7.18 -31.81 1.88
CA VAL A 801 -6.13 -32.58 2.58
C VAL A 801 -4.77 -32.08 2.11
N LEU A 802 -3.90 -31.72 3.07
CA LEU A 802 -2.50 -31.39 2.82
C LEU A 802 -1.62 -32.22 3.76
N GLU A 803 -0.84 -33.15 3.20
CA GLU A 803 -0.02 -34.09 3.97
C GLU A 803 1.40 -34.20 3.41
N THR A 804 2.39 -34.46 4.28
CA THR A 804 3.78 -34.71 3.88
C THR A 804 3.91 -36.06 3.19
N SER A 805 4.59 -36.10 2.04
CA SER A 805 4.91 -37.35 1.34
C SER A 805 6.29 -37.89 1.74
N SER A 806 6.36 -39.14 2.20
CA SER A 806 7.61 -39.85 2.52
C SER A 806 8.24 -40.58 1.32
N ASN A 807 7.50 -40.67 0.21
CA ASN A 807 8.02 -41.28 -1.01
C ASN A 807 8.74 -40.22 -1.85
N HIS A 808 10.02 -40.44 -2.15
CA HIS A 808 10.70 -39.93 -3.36
C HIS A 808 10.13 -40.62 -4.62
N GLY A 809 8.81 -40.81 -4.65
CA GLY A 809 8.10 -41.39 -5.77
C GLY A 809 8.08 -40.36 -6.88
N ILE A 810 8.97 -40.55 -7.85
CA ILE A 810 8.79 -40.11 -9.22
C ILE A 810 7.44 -40.66 -9.67
N VAL A 811 6.36 -39.93 -9.41
CA VAL A 811 5.02 -40.23 -9.91
C VAL A 811 4.59 -39.01 -10.72
N GLU A 812 4.77 -39.16 -12.04
CA GLU A 812 4.09 -38.45 -13.13
C GLU A 812 4.37 -36.96 -13.38
N ALA A 813 5.48 -36.38 -12.90
CA ALA A 813 5.98 -35.13 -13.48
C ALA A 813 6.33 -35.29 -14.98
N THR A 814 6.75 -36.50 -15.39
CA THR A 814 7.04 -36.85 -16.79
C THR A 814 5.79 -37.05 -17.66
N ASP A 815 4.61 -37.29 -17.07
CA ASP A 815 3.37 -37.47 -17.83
C ASP A 815 2.54 -36.17 -17.94
N ARG A 816 2.74 -35.17 -17.05
CA ARG A 816 2.24 -33.79 -17.28
C ARG A 816 3.05 -33.05 -18.35
N LYS A 817 4.39 -33.20 -18.40
CA LYS A 817 5.21 -32.66 -19.52
C LYS A 817 4.90 -33.32 -20.88
N SER A 818 4.37 -34.56 -20.91
CA SER A 818 4.01 -35.28 -22.15
C SER A 818 2.53 -35.12 -22.55
N LYS A 819 1.60 -34.95 -21.59
CA LYS A 819 0.15 -34.77 -21.86
C LYS A 819 -0.31 -33.31 -21.90
N ILE A 820 0.42 -32.38 -21.29
CA ILE A 820 0.26 -30.94 -21.55
C ILE A 820 1.29 -30.55 -22.62
N GLY A 821 1.31 -31.29 -23.73
CA GLY A 821 1.72 -30.66 -24.97
C GLY A 821 0.68 -29.59 -25.25
N HIS A 822 1.02 -28.31 -25.08
CA HIS A 822 0.23 -27.25 -25.68
C HIS A 822 0.30 -27.48 -27.19
N GLY A 823 -0.59 -28.32 -27.72
CA GLY A 823 -0.72 -28.51 -29.15
C GLY A 823 -1.00 -27.13 -29.74
N ASN A 824 -0.31 -26.78 -30.83
CA ASN A 824 -0.53 -25.52 -31.52
C ASN A 824 -2.03 -25.29 -31.69
N ILE A 825 -2.55 -24.26 -31.03
CA ILE A 825 -3.95 -23.87 -31.19
C ILE A 825 -4.04 -23.12 -32.52
N ASP A 826 -4.82 -23.66 -33.45
CA ASP A 826 -5.07 -22.96 -34.71
C ASP A 826 -6.05 -21.81 -34.48
N VAL A 827 -5.61 -20.60 -34.84
CA VAL A 827 -6.44 -19.40 -34.78
C VAL A 827 -7.14 -19.24 -36.12
N ALA A 828 -8.43 -18.90 -36.12
CA ALA A 828 -9.15 -18.69 -37.36
C ALA A 828 -8.60 -17.47 -38.14
N ASP A 829 -8.35 -17.64 -39.45
CA ASP A 829 -8.02 -16.51 -40.32
C ASP A 829 -9.22 -15.57 -40.43
N VAL A 830 -8.98 -14.29 -40.11
CA VAL A 830 -9.99 -13.23 -40.15
C VAL A 830 -9.72 -12.29 -41.33
N PRO A 831 -10.75 -11.93 -42.11
CA PRO A 831 -10.59 -10.96 -43.19
C PRO A 831 -10.34 -9.57 -42.62
N LEU A 832 -9.14 -9.02 -42.87
CA LEU A 832 -8.81 -7.62 -42.54
C LEU A 832 -9.39 -6.71 -43.63
N SER A 833 -10.69 -6.41 -43.55
CA SER A 833 -11.38 -5.51 -44.48
C SER A 833 -11.73 -4.20 -43.80
N PHE A 834 -11.34 -3.08 -44.40
CA PHE A 834 -11.68 -1.73 -43.94
C PHE A 834 -12.93 -1.13 -44.60
N SER A 835 -13.71 -1.92 -45.36
CA SER A 835 -14.88 -1.37 -46.08
C SER A 835 -15.95 -0.76 -45.17
N VAL A 836 -15.99 -1.13 -43.88
CA VAL A 836 -16.99 -0.66 -42.91
C VAL A 836 -16.30 -0.38 -41.56
N PRO A 837 -16.24 0.88 -41.09
CA PRO A 837 -15.53 1.24 -39.85
C PRO A 837 -16.29 0.87 -38.56
N LEU A 838 -17.58 0.54 -38.65
CA LEU A 838 -18.43 0.19 -37.52
C LEU A 838 -19.56 -0.75 -37.96
N ILE A 839 -19.71 -1.90 -37.30
CA ILE A 839 -20.74 -2.91 -37.61
C ILE A 839 -21.83 -2.88 -36.51
N PRO A 840 -23.12 -2.80 -36.89
CA PRO A 840 -24.23 -3.05 -35.98
C PRO A 840 -24.18 -4.47 -35.38
N LEU A 841 -24.49 -4.63 -34.10
CA LEU A 841 -24.33 -5.91 -33.39
C LEU A 841 -25.05 -7.09 -34.08
N ASN A 842 -26.24 -6.86 -34.67
CA ASN A 842 -27.03 -7.86 -35.40
C ASN A 842 -26.38 -8.40 -36.68
N GLU A 843 -25.34 -7.73 -37.21
CA GLU A 843 -24.63 -8.13 -38.43
C GLU A 843 -23.26 -8.78 -38.12
N VAL A 844 -22.82 -8.75 -36.86
CA VAL A 844 -21.50 -9.23 -36.44
C VAL A 844 -21.39 -10.74 -36.57
N THR A 845 -20.27 -11.21 -37.08
CA THR A 845 -19.90 -12.63 -37.11
C THR A 845 -18.60 -12.82 -36.33
N GLN A 846 -18.29 -14.06 -35.93
CA GLN A 846 -17.02 -14.35 -35.26
C GLN A 846 -15.80 -13.93 -36.09
N LYS A 847 -15.89 -14.02 -37.43
CA LYS A 847 -14.85 -13.59 -38.37
C LYS A 847 -14.69 -12.06 -38.51
N THR A 848 -15.67 -11.28 -38.07
CA THR A 848 -15.64 -9.81 -38.19
C THR A 848 -15.41 -9.12 -36.85
N GLY A 849 -15.95 -9.65 -35.75
CA GLY A 849 -15.90 -9.03 -34.43
C GLY A 849 -15.32 -9.88 -33.30
N GLY A 850 -14.91 -11.12 -33.55
CA GLY A 850 -14.41 -12.04 -32.52
C GLY A 850 -15.51 -12.67 -31.65
N SER A 851 -15.11 -13.52 -30.71
CA SER A 851 -16.00 -14.39 -29.94
C SER A 851 -16.91 -13.62 -28.98
N LYS A 852 -16.39 -12.62 -28.25
CA LYS A 852 -17.19 -11.83 -27.30
C LYS A 852 -18.26 -10.99 -27.99
N ALA A 853 -17.90 -10.32 -29.09
CA ALA A 853 -18.85 -9.52 -29.85
C ALA A 853 -19.92 -10.39 -30.52
N TYR A 854 -19.53 -11.56 -31.05
CA TYR A 854 -20.49 -12.53 -31.57
C TYR A 854 -21.38 -13.10 -30.46
N GLY A 855 -20.85 -13.38 -29.28
CA GLY A 855 -21.61 -13.78 -28.10
C GLY A 855 -22.65 -12.72 -27.70
N ALA A 856 -22.27 -11.44 -27.67
CA ALA A 856 -23.20 -10.33 -27.41
C ALA A 856 -24.33 -10.26 -28.45
N ARG A 857 -24.03 -10.48 -29.74
CA ARG A 857 -25.07 -10.63 -30.78
C ARG A 857 -26.00 -11.79 -30.49
N ARG A 858 -25.46 -12.97 -30.16
CA ARG A 858 -26.27 -14.17 -29.89
C ARG A 858 -27.20 -13.95 -28.69
N LEU A 859 -26.72 -13.27 -27.65
CA LEU A 859 -27.54 -12.85 -26.51
C LEU A 859 -28.66 -11.90 -26.95
N GLU A 860 -28.39 -10.92 -27.81
CA GLU A 860 -29.42 -10.01 -28.36
C GLU A 860 -30.48 -10.76 -29.17
N GLU A 861 -30.08 -11.74 -29.99
CA GLU A 861 -31.00 -12.56 -30.78
C GLU A 861 -31.94 -13.37 -29.89
N ILE A 862 -31.41 -14.05 -28.87
CA ILE A 862 -32.22 -14.91 -27.99
C ILE A 862 -33.01 -14.10 -26.95
N SER A 863 -32.57 -12.90 -26.56
CA SER A 863 -33.32 -12.03 -25.63
C SER A 863 -34.65 -11.54 -26.22
N ARG A 864 -34.83 -11.61 -27.54
CA ARG A 864 -36.10 -11.26 -28.21
C ARG A 864 -37.19 -12.30 -28.00
N VAL A 865 -36.85 -13.49 -27.52
CA VAL A 865 -37.83 -14.52 -27.16
C VAL A 865 -38.51 -14.11 -25.85
N GLN A 866 -39.84 -14.04 -25.83
CA GLN A 866 -40.61 -13.56 -24.68
C GLN A 866 -40.30 -14.31 -23.37
N THR A 867 -39.92 -15.59 -23.45
CA THR A 867 -39.57 -16.44 -22.30
C THR A 867 -38.10 -16.35 -21.87
N ALA A 868 -37.27 -15.52 -22.51
CA ALA A 868 -35.84 -15.43 -22.20
C ALA A 868 -35.59 -14.90 -20.78
N GLY A 869 -36.42 -13.96 -20.32
CA GLY A 869 -36.34 -13.44 -18.94
C GLY A 869 -35.21 -12.44 -18.68
N PHE A 870 -34.49 -12.01 -19.72
CA PHE A 870 -33.41 -11.02 -19.64
C PHE A 870 -33.42 -10.07 -20.86
N ALA A 871 -32.71 -8.95 -20.72
CA ALA A 871 -32.40 -8.00 -21.80
C ALA A 871 -30.88 -7.88 -22.00
N THR A 872 -30.44 -7.16 -23.03
CA THR A 872 -29.01 -6.91 -23.30
C THR A 872 -28.77 -5.41 -23.51
N PRO A 873 -27.60 -4.88 -23.12
CA PRO A 873 -27.26 -3.50 -23.43
C PRO A 873 -27.05 -3.33 -24.94
N PRO A 874 -27.46 -2.19 -25.53
CA PRO A 874 -27.16 -1.91 -26.93
C PRO A 874 -25.65 -1.84 -27.14
N GLY A 875 -25.19 -2.31 -28.30
CA GLY A 875 -23.78 -2.32 -28.65
C GLY A 875 -23.52 -2.14 -30.14
N VAL A 876 -22.27 -1.81 -30.46
CA VAL A 876 -21.70 -1.76 -31.80
C VAL A 876 -20.28 -2.29 -31.77
N VAL A 877 -19.77 -2.72 -32.92
CA VAL A 877 -18.48 -3.36 -33.02
C VAL A 877 -17.57 -2.62 -33.98
N ILE A 878 -16.35 -2.34 -33.53
CA ILE A 878 -15.25 -1.98 -34.43
C ILE A 878 -14.64 -3.30 -34.91
N PRO A 879 -14.75 -3.63 -36.21
CA PRO A 879 -14.32 -4.93 -36.72
C PRO A 879 -12.80 -5.08 -36.80
N PHE A 880 -12.35 -6.32 -37.01
CA PHE A 880 -10.95 -6.60 -37.38
C PHE A 880 -10.55 -5.82 -38.65
N GLY A 881 -9.27 -5.44 -38.74
CA GLY A 881 -8.73 -4.64 -39.83
C GLY A 881 -8.74 -3.13 -39.56
N VAL A 882 -9.59 -2.62 -38.68
CA VAL A 882 -9.63 -1.17 -38.36
C VAL A 882 -8.40 -0.73 -37.56
N MET A 883 -7.90 -1.58 -36.66
CA MET A 883 -6.66 -1.32 -35.92
C MET A 883 -5.48 -1.20 -36.90
N GLU A 884 -5.37 -2.15 -37.83
CA GLU A 884 -4.31 -2.20 -38.84
C GLU A 884 -4.40 -1.04 -39.83
N GLU A 885 -5.61 -0.69 -40.27
CA GLU A 885 -5.83 0.46 -41.15
C GLU A 885 -5.52 1.79 -40.46
N SER A 886 -5.69 1.89 -39.14
CA SER A 886 -5.31 3.11 -38.41
C SER A 886 -3.84 3.50 -38.62
N LEU A 887 -2.98 2.51 -38.95
CA LEU A 887 -1.57 2.70 -39.27
C LEU A 887 -1.31 3.11 -40.73
N HIS A 888 -2.31 3.00 -41.62
CA HIS A 888 -2.16 3.30 -43.06
C HIS A 888 -1.70 4.74 -43.34
N PHE A 889 -2.11 5.69 -42.48
CA PHE A 889 -1.71 7.09 -42.60
C PHE A 889 -0.21 7.34 -42.33
N SER A 890 0.54 6.32 -41.87
CA SER A 890 1.99 6.37 -41.69
C SER A 890 2.64 5.06 -42.17
N PRO A 891 3.12 5.00 -43.43
CA PRO A 891 3.81 3.82 -43.97
C PRO A 891 4.96 3.33 -43.08
N ALA A 892 5.70 4.26 -42.47
CA ALA A 892 6.79 3.94 -41.54
C ALA A 892 6.31 3.20 -40.28
N LEU A 893 5.18 3.63 -39.68
CA LEU A 893 4.61 2.94 -38.51
C LEU A 893 4.05 1.57 -38.88
N LYS A 894 3.49 1.42 -40.08
CA LYS A 894 2.99 0.14 -40.58
C LYS A 894 4.13 -0.86 -40.81
N GLU A 895 5.22 -0.44 -41.43
CA GLU A 895 6.43 -1.24 -41.61
C GLU A 895 7.06 -1.62 -40.26
N GLU A 896 7.15 -0.66 -39.33
CA GLU A 896 7.65 -0.91 -37.97
C GLU A 896 6.77 -1.92 -37.22
N TYR A 897 5.45 -1.77 -37.27
CA TYR A 897 4.51 -2.71 -36.66
C TYR A 897 4.71 -4.13 -37.19
N GLN A 898 4.76 -4.30 -38.52
CA GLN A 898 4.97 -5.62 -39.13
C GLN A 898 6.31 -6.24 -38.74
N ALA A 899 7.39 -5.45 -38.73
CA ALA A 899 8.72 -5.92 -38.34
C ALA A 899 8.73 -6.38 -36.87
N LEU A 900 8.12 -5.63 -35.96
CA LEU A 900 8.06 -5.97 -34.54
C LEU A 900 7.21 -7.21 -34.28
N VAL A 901 6.07 -7.36 -34.95
CA VAL A 901 5.22 -8.55 -34.80
C VAL A 901 5.92 -9.81 -35.30
N ASN A 902 6.61 -9.74 -36.45
CA ASN A 902 7.43 -10.85 -36.96
C ASN A 902 8.58 -11.18 -36.00
N GLN A 903 9.25 -10.15 -35.46
CA GLN A 903 10.30 -10.34 -34.47
C GLN A 903 9.79 -11.12 -33.25
N LEU A 904 8.56 -10.87 -32.76
CA LEU A 904 8.01 -11.63 -31.63
C LEU A 904 7.86 -13.12 -31.95
N ASN A 905 7.54 -13.50 -33.19
CA ASN A 905 7.40 -14.90 -33.60
C ASN A 905 8.74 -15.65 -33.63
N ASP A 906 9.83 -14.96 -33.98
CA ASP A 906 11.15 -15.56 -34.15
C ASP A 906 11.93 -15.67 -32.82
N LEU A 907 11.45 -15.05 -31.75
CA LEU A 907 12.13 -15.02 -30.44
C LEU A 907 11.85 -16.30 -29.63
N GLU A 908 12.87 -17.18 -29.53
CA GLU A 908 12.79 -18.39 -28.71
C GLU A 908 12.78 -18.08 -27.20
N GLN A 909 13.46 -17.03 -26.74
CA GLN A 909 13.49 -16.61 -25.33
C GLN A 909 12.39 -15.57 -25.00
N ASP A 910 12.02 -15.45 -23.73
CA ASP A 910 10.93 -14.57 -23.26
C ASP A 910 11.30 -13.08 -23.17
N ASP A 911 12.32 -12.64 -23.90
CA ASP A 911 12.74 -11.24 -23.96
C ASP A 911 11.95 -10.43 -25.00
N PHE A 912 10.65 -10.27 -24.74
CA PHE A 912 9.74 -9.49 -25.57
C PHE A 912 9.78 -7.99 -25.26
N SER A 913 10.57 -7.57 -24.27
CA SER A 913 10.31 -6.32 -23.56
C SER A 913 10.47 -5.06 -24.40
N GLU A 914 11.42 -5.02 -25.32
CA GLU A 914 11.56 -3.88 -26.22
C GLU A 914 10.47 -3.86 -27.29
N ALA A 915 10.23 -5.00 -27.95
CA ALA A 915 9.25 -5.13 -29.01
C ALA A 915 7.83 -4.80 -28.53
N LEU A 916 7.44 -5.29 -27.35
CA LEU A 916 6.15 -4.96 -26.74
C LEU A 916 6.03 -3.46 -26.42
N ALA A 917 7.08 -2.84 -25.86
CA ALA A 917 7.04 -1.42 -25.52
C ALA A 917 6.95 -0.52 -26.77
N ARG A 918 7.47 -0.96 -27.91
CA ARG A 918 7.31 -0.27 -29.20
C ARG A 918 5.93 -0.51 -29.79
N LEU A 919 5.45 -1.76 -29.81
CA LEU A 919 4.10 -2.09 -30.27
C LEU A 919 3.02 -1.35 -29.48
N GLN A 920 3.16 -1.23 -28.16
CA GLN A 920 2.25 -0.44 -27.33
C GLN A 920 2.30 1.07 -27.67
N ARG A 921 3.49 1.62 -27.93
CA ARG A 921 3.67 3.03 -28.33
C ARG A 921 3.10 3.35 -29.71
N ILE A 922 3.10 2.41 -30.64
CA ILE A 922 2.46 2.60 -31.96
C ILE A 922 0.98 2.93 -31.81
N HIS A 923 0.35 2.47 -30.73
CA HIS A 923 -1.05 2.76 -30.38
C HIS A 923 -1.20 3.94 -29.38
N ASP A 924 -0.13 4.71 -29.09
CA ASP A 924 -0.18 5.84 -28.13
C ASP A 924 -0.80 7.13 -28.66
N GLU A 925 -0.63 7.40 -29.95
CA GLU A 925 -1.28 8.53 -30.60
C GLU A 925 -2.68 8.10 -31.09
N PRO A 926 -3.72 8.94 -30.94
CA PRO A 926 -5.05 8.60 -31.45
C PRO A 926 -5.04 8.59 -32.99
N SER A 927 -4.68 7.45 -33.55
CA SER A 927 -4.86 7.08 -34.97
C SER A 927 -6.33 6.74 -35.29
N VAL A 928 -7.19 6.71 -34.26
CA VAL A 928 -8.63 6.45 -34.40
C VAL A 928 -9.28 7.55 -35.24
N SER A 929 -9.84 7.16 -36.40
CA SER A 929 -10.55 8.09 -37.28
C SER A 929 -11.67 8.82 -36.54
N ARG A 930 -11.76 10.15 -36.72
CA ARG A 930 -12.87 10.97 -36.20
C ARG A 930 -14.24 10.48 -36.66
N GLU A 931 -14.29 9.78 -37.79
CA GLU A 931 -15.51 9.15 -38.29
C GLU A 931 -16.01 8.03 -37.37
N ILE A 932 -15.12 7.18 -36.86
CA ILE A 932 -15.47 6.10 -35.91
C ILE A 932 -16.11 6.71 -34.66
N VAL A 933 -15.45 7.72 -34.08
CA VAL A 933 -15.96 8.43 -32.89
C VAL A 933 -17.35 9.02 -33.15
N ARG A 934 -17.52 9.69 -34.29
CA ARG A 934 -18.81 10.28 -34.68
C ARG A 934 -19.91 9.23 -34.88
N LEU A 935 -19.59 8.08 -35.49
CA LEU A 935 -20.56 7.01 -35.73
C LEU A 935 -21.00 6.35 -34.41
N VAL A 936 -20.06 6.11 -33.49
CA VAL A 936 -20.37 5.62 -32.14
C VAL A 936 -21.23 6.63 -31.39
N GLN A 937 -20.86 7.92 -31.41
CA GLN A 937 -21.63 9.00 -30.78
C GLN A 937 -23.06 9.13 -31.34
N LYS A 938 -23.29 8.81 -32.62
CA LYS A 938 -24.63 8.82 -33.22
C LYS A 938 -25.50 7.65 -32.76
N LYS A 939 -24.88 6.53 -32.35
CA LYS A 939 -25.58 5.31 -31.94
C LYS A 939 -26.13 5.39 -30.51
N PHE A 940 -25.39 6.03 -29.62
CA PHE A 940 -25.71 6.11 -28.19
C PHE A 940 -26.25 7.49 -27.79
N PRO A 941 -27.02 7.60 -26.70
CA PRO A 941 -27.39 8.88 -26.11
C PRO A 941 -26.18 9.75 -25.76
N HIS A 942 -26.31 11.07 -25.82
CA HIS A 942 -25.20 12.01 -25.58
C HIS A 942 -24.60 11.92 -24.16
N ASP A 943 -25.42 11.55 -23.18
CA ASP A 943 -25.06 11.39 -21.77
C ASP A 943 -24.71 9.95 -21.40
N ALA A 944 -24.80 9.01 -22.35
CA ALA A 944 -24.49 7.61 -22.09
C ALA A 944 -23.01 7.42 -21.74
N ARG A 945 -22.78 6.52 -20.79
CA ARG A 945 -21.46 5.95 -20.51
C ARG A 945 -21.30 4.66 -21.29
N LEU A 946 -20.07 4.42 -21.76
CA LEU A 946 -19.75 3.28 -22.61
C LEU A 946 -18.75 2.37 -21.90
N MET A 947 -18.82 1.08 -22.24
CA MET A 947 -17.81 0.11 -21.91
C MET A 947 -17.15 -0.34 -23.22
N VAL A 948 -15.83 -0.18 -23.32
CA VAL A 948 -15.04 -0.56 -24.49
C VAL A 948 -14.33 -1.86 -24.15
N ARG A 949 -14.81 -2.96 -24.73
CA ARG A 949 -14.36 -4.32 -24.44
C ARG A 949 -13.53 -4.89 -25.59
N SER A 950 -12.44 -5.55 -25.25
CA SER A 950 -11.66 -6.40 -26.16
C SER A 950 -12.50 -7.57 -26.68
N SER A 951 -12.27 -7.97 -27.93
CA SER A 951 -12.83 -9.16 -28.56
C SER A 951 -11.85 -9.66 -29.62
N ALA A 952 -10.73 -10.23 -29.16
CA ALA A 952 -9.66 -10.71 -30.04
C ALA A 952 -10.05 -12.02 -30.75
N ASN A 953 -9.42 -12.32 -31.88
CA ASN A 953 -9.61 -13.61 -32.58
C ASN A 953 -8.88 -14.78 -31.90
N CYS A 954 -7.93 -14.47 -31.01
CA CYS A 954 -7.16 -15.41 -30.20
C CYS A 954 -7.62 -15.41 -28.73
N GLU A 955 -8.90 -15.12 -28.49
CA GLU A 955 -9.52 -15.10 -27.17
C GLU A 955 -10.62 -16.16 -27.07
N ASP A 956 -10.77 -16.75 -25.88
CA ASP A 956 -11.80 -17.75 -25.56
C ASP A 956 -11.79 -18.93 -26.56
N LEU A 957 -10.59 -19.37 -26.95
CA LEU A 957 -10.38 -20.54 -27.80
C LEU A 957 -10.50 -21.83 -26.98
N GLU A 958 -10.72 -22.95 -27.66
CA GLU A 958 -10.69 -24.26 -27.03
C GLU A 958 -9.31 -24.48 -26.38
N ARG A 959 -9.27 -24.62 -25.05
CA ARG A 959 -8.06 -24.71 -24.21
C ARG A 959 -7.29 -23.39 -23.97
N LEU A 960 -7.85 -22.23 -24.30
CA LEU A 960 -7.24 -20.93 -23.99
C LEU A 960 -8.28 -19.91 -23.52
N SER A 961 -8.11 -19.43 -22.29
CA SER A 961 -9.01 -18.47 -21.65
C SER A 961 -8.71 -17.03 -22.03
N GLY A 962 -9.74 -16.26 -22.34
CA GLY A 962 -9.65 -14.80 -22.39
C GLY A 962 -9.77 -14.09 -21.05
N ALA A 963 -10.11 -14.80 -19.96
CA ALA A 963 -10.45 -14.18 -18.68
C ALA A 963 -9.31 -13.31 -18.14
N GLY A 964 -9.52 -11.99 -18.10
CA GLY A 964 -8.52 -11.02 -17.66
C GLY A 964 -7.30 -10.86 -18.59
N LEU A 965 -7.30 -11.46 -19.78
CA LEU A 965 -6.13 -11.46 -20.68
C LEU A 965 -5.93 -10.10 -21.36
N TYR A 966 -7.03 -9.48 -21.79
CA TYR A 966 -7.05 -8.19 -22.49
C TYR A 966 -7.82 -7.15 -21.66
N GLU A 967 -7.58 -5.87 -21.95
CA GLU A 967 -8.22 -4.78 -21.19
C GLU A 967 -9.68 -4.57 -21.60
N SER A 968 -10.47 -4.05 -20.66
CA SER A 968 -11.80 -3.50 -20.88
C SER A 968 -11.92 -2.20 -20.11
N VAL A 969 -12.23 -1.10 -20.80
CA VAL A 969 -12.30 0.23 -20.20
C VAL A 969 -13.76 0.58 -19.91
N ALA A 970 -14.08 0.79 -18.63
CA ALA A 970 -15.40 1.16 -18.16
C ALA A 970 -15.56 2.68 -18.04
N ASN A 971 -16.81 3.14 -17.89
CA ASN A 971 -17.21 4.53 -17.64
C ASN A 971 -16.70 5.54 -18.70
N VAL A 972 -16.56 5.11 -19.95
CA VAL A 972 -16.01 5.94 -21.02
C VAL A 972 -17.04 6.97 -21.49
N SER A 973 -16.67 8.25 -21.44
CA SER A 973 -17.44 9.31 -22.06
C SER A 973 -17.16 9.45 -23.56
N PRO A 974 -18.05 10.09 -24.34
CA PRO A 974 -17.81 10.37 -25.75
C PRO A 974 -16.49 11.09 -26.08
N SER A 975 -15.95 11.90 -25.15
CA SER A 975 -14.68 12.61 -25.31
C SER A 975 -13.45 11.72 -25.08
N GLU A 976 -13.59 10.66 -24.29
CA GLU A 976 -12.50 9.74 -23.92
C GLU A 976 -12.45 8.49 -24.82
N LEU A 977 -13.44 8.32 -25.70
CA LEU A 977 -13.61 7.14 -26.53
C LEU A 977 -12.37 6.77 -27.33
N SER A 978 -11.67 7.74 -27.93
CA SER A 978 -10.44 7.48 -28.68
C SER A 978 -9.34 6.90 -27.80
N GLN A 979 -9.18 7.43 -26.57
CA GLN A 979 -8.18 6.94 -25.63
C GLN A 979 -8.50 5.51 -25.18
N ALA A 980 -9.77 5.24 -24.86
CA ALA A 980 -10.22 3.91 -24.47
C ALA A 980 -10.03 2.86 -25.58
N ILE A 981 -10.31 3.22 -26.85
CA ILE A 981 -10.06 2.35 -28.01
C ILE A 981 -8.57 2.00 -28.11
N CYS A 982 -7.70 3.00 -28.04
CA CYS A 982 -6.26 2.80 -28.08
C CYS A 982 -5.78 1.94 -26.91
N GLU A 983 -6.34 2.10 -25.71
CA GLU A 983 -5.97 1.29 -24.53
C GLU A 983 -6.30 -0.19 -24.73
N VAL A 984 -7.48 -0.48 -25.28
CA VAL A 984 -7.86 -1.86 -25.61
C VAL A 984 -6.98 -2.44 -26.73
N TRP A 985 -6.62 -1.67 -27.77
CA TRP A 985 -5.67 -2.12 -28.80
C TRP A 985 -4.27 -2.40 -28.23
N ARG A 986 -3.76 -1.55 -27.34
CA ARG A 986 -2.47 -1.78 -26.65
C ARG A 986 -2.48 -3.07 -25.86
N SER A 987 -3.62 -3.46 -25.28
CA SER A 987 -3.73 -4.67 -24.49
C SER A 987 -3.45 -5.95 -25.28
N LEU A 988 -3.64 -5.93 -26.62
CA LEU A 988 -3.25 -7.04 -27.49
C LEU A 988 -1.75 -7.37 -27.31
N TRP A 989 -0.92 -6.37 -27.05
CA TRP A 989 0.54 -6.46 -26.87
C TRP A 989 0.99 -6.36 -25.42
N ALA A 990 0.07 -6.57 -24.46
CA ALA A 990 0.45 -6.75 -23.07
C ALA A 990 1.35 -8.00 -22.92
N LYS A 991 2.33 -7.94 -22.00
CA LYS A 991 3.26 -9.06 -21.76
C LYS A 991 2.50 -10.37 -21.51
N ARG A 992 1.47 -10.33 -20.66
CA ARG A 992 0.61 -11.49 -20.36
C ARG A 992 -0.04 -12.08 -21.62
N ALA A 993 -0.55 -11.25 -22.52
CA ALA A 993 -1.22 -11.69 -23.74
C ALA A 993 -0.26 -12.33 -24.74
N VAL A 994 0.94 -11.76 -24.91
CA VAL A 994 1.98 -12.33 -25.78
C VAL A 994 2.53 -13.63 -25.21
N MET A 995 2.83 -13.66 -23.92
CA MET A 995 3.29 -14.87 -23.22
C MET A 995 2.27 -16.01 -23.33
N ASN A 996 0.99 -15.70 -23.09
CA ASN A 996 -0.08 -16.67 -23.21
C ASN A 996 -0.20 -17.25 -24.63
N ARG A 997 -0.12 -16.40 -25.67
CA ARG A 997 -0.10 -16.84 -27.07
C ARG A 997 1.11 -17.72 -27.40
N LYS A 998 2.31 -17.33 -26.94
CA LYS A 998 3.54 -18.10 -27.16
C LYS A 998 3.47 -19.48 -26.52
N ARG A 999 3.01 -19.56 -25.26
CA ARG A 999 2.80 -20.85 -24.55
C ARG A 999 1.90 -21.81 -25.33
N HIS A 1000 0.95 -21.28 -26.11
CA HIS A 1000 0.00 -22.05 -26.91
C HIS A 1000 0.36 -22.16 -28.40
N GLY A 1001 1.57 -21.72 -28.79
CA GLY A 1001 2.05 -21.79 -30.17
C GLY A 1001 1.24 -20.92 -31.15
N ILE A 1002 0.60 -19.85 -30.67
CA ILE A 1002 -0.18 -18.93 -31.51
C ILE A 1002 0.75 -17.88 -32.12
N PRO A 1003 0.88 -17.82 -33.46
CA PRO A 1003 1.65 -16.79 -34.14
C PRO A 1003 1.07 -15.40 -33.89
N HIS A 1004 1.92 -14.45 -33.52
CA HIS A 1004 1.55 -13.09 -33.16
C HIS A 1004 1.07 -12.25 -34.36
N ASP A 1005 1.50 -12.58 -35.58
CA ASP A 1005 1.03 -11.99 -36.84
C ASP A 1005 -0.39 -12.39 -37.22
N ARG A 1006 -0.92 -13.47 -36.61
CA ARG A 1006 -2.32 -13.89 -36.74
C ARG A 1006 -3.20 -13.34 -35.61
N ALA A 1007 -2.67 -12.54 -34.69
CA ALA A 1007 -3.43 -11.98 -33.57
C ALA A 1007 -4.01 -10.61 -33.94
N HIS A 1008 -5.35 -10.51 -33.93
CA HIS A 1008 -6.09 -9.29 -34.30
C HIS A 1008 -7.11 -8.93 -33.23
N MET A 1009 -7.38 -7.63 -33.06
CA MET A 1009 -8.29 -7.11 -32.04
C MET A 1009 -9.48 -6.39 -32.67
N ALA A 1010 -10.69 -6.89 -32.41
CA ALA A 1010 -11.94 -6.18 -32.60
C ALA A 1010 -12.42 -5.63 -31.25
N LEU A 1011 -13.27 -4.59 -31.27
CA LEU A 1011 -13.77 -3.95 -30.05
C LEU A 1011 -15.29 -4.02 -30.00
N LEU A 1012 -15.82 -4.49 -28.89
CA LEU A 1012 -17.24 -4.38 -28.55
C LEU A 1012 -17.45 -3.12 -27.72
N ILE A 1013 -18.17 -2.14 -28.27
CA ILE A 1013 -18.58 -0.93 -27.56
C ILE A 1013 -20.03 -1.13 -27.13
N GLN A 1014 -20.26 -1.23 -25.83
CA GLN A 1014 -21.58 -1.40 -25.24
C GLN A 1014 -21.95 -0.19 -24.38
N GLN A 1015 -23.25 0.09 -24.27
CA GLN A 1015 -23.72 1.01 -23.25
C GLN A 1015 -23.44 0.42 -21.87
N MET A 1016 -22.75 1.17 -21.02
CA MET A 1016 -22.54 0.81 -19.62
C MET A 1016 -23.80 1.14 -18.83
N LEU A 1017 -24.35 0.12 -18.17
CA LEU A 1017 -25.53 0.25 -17.32
C LEU A 1017 -25.11 0.36 -15.85
N VAL A 1018 -25.84 1.15 -15.07
CA VAL A 1018 -25.59 1.29 -13.62
C VAL A 1018 -26.38 0.19 -12.90
N ALA A 1019 -25.66 -0.76 -12.31
CA ALA A 1019 -26.24 -1.96 -11.71
C ALA A 1019 -26.56 -1.77 -10.22
N ASP A 1020 -27.70 -2.31 -9.76
CA ASP A 1020 -27.95 -2.52 -8.32
C ASP A 1020 -27.10 -3.69 -7.83
N LEU A 1021 -27.12 -4.79 -8.61
CA LEU A 1021 -26.32 -5.99 -8.40
C LEU A 1021 -25.65 -6.39 -9.71
N SER A 1022 -24.41 -6.86 -9.64
CA SER A 1022 -23.74 -7.59 -10.71
C SER A 1022 -23.68 -9.07 -10.35
N PHE A 1023 -23.61 -9.94 -11.35
CA PHE A 1023 -23.49 -11.38 -11.14
C PHE A 1023 -22.62 -12.08 -12.19
N ILE A 1024 -22.04 -13.20 -11.78
CA ILE A 1024 -21.41 -14.21 -12.63
C ILE A 1024 -22.10 -15.55 -12.35
N ILE A 1025 -22.42 -16.31 -13.40
CA ILE A 1025 -23.11 -17.60 -13.30
C ILE A 1025 -22.36 -18.65 -14.10
N HIS A 1026 -22.07 -19.78 -13.47
CA HIS A 1026 -21.79 -21.03 -14.17
C HIS A 1026 -23.07 -21.87 -14.21
N THR A 1027 -23.52 -22.27 -15.39
CA THR A 1027 -24.81 -22.98 -15.55
C THR A 1027 -24.73 -24.45 -15.15
N VAL A 1028 -23.52 -24.96 -14.91
CA VAL A 1028 -23.24 -26.24 -14.23
C VAL A 1028 -22.37 -25.93 -13.01
N ASN A 1029 -22.66 -26.56 -11.88
CA ASN A 1029 -21.92 -26.35 -10.64
C ASN A 1029 -20.42 -26.68 -10.83
N PRO A 1030 -19.50 -25.72 -10.62
CA PRO A 1030 -18.08 -25.89 -10.91
C PRO A 1030 -17.31 -26.68 -9.83
N ILE A 1031 -17.98 -27.11 -8.76
CA ILE A 1031 -17.38 -27.85 -7.65
C ILE A 1031 -17.69 -29.35 -7.76
N ASP A 1032 -18.96 -29.71 -7.96
CA ASP A 1032 -19.44 -31.10 -8.02
C ASP A 1032 -19.99 -31.53 -9.39
N HIS A 1033 -19.95 -30.64 -10.38
CA HIS A 1033 -20.43 -30.84 -11.75
C HIS A 1033 -21.93 -31.20 -11.86
N ASN A 1034 -22.75 -30.86 -10.86
CA ASN A 1034 -24.19 -31.06 -10.92
C ASN A 1034 -24.83 -30.19 -12.00
N THR A 1035 -25.30 -30.83 -13.07
CA THR A 1035 -25.89 -30.15 -14.24
C THR A 1035 -27.29 -29.58 -14.00
N ASN A 1036 -27.92 -29.85 -12.85
CA ASN A 1036 -29.22 -29.28 -12.51
C ASN A 1036 -29.11 -27.93 -11.78
N GLU A 1037 -27.91 -27.57 -11.32
CA GLU A 1037 -27.68 -26.39 -10.51
C GLU A 1037 -26.93 -25.31 -11.31
N ALA A 1038 -27.46 -24.09 -11.28
CA ALA A 1038 -26.71 -22.90 -11.65
C ALA A 1038 -25.99 -22.37 -10.40
N TYR A 1039 -24.68 -22.18 -10.51
CA TYR A 1039 -23.83 -21.61 -9.47
C TYR A 1039 -23.71 -20.10 -9.70
N VAL A 1040 -24.24 -19.31 -8.76
CA VAL A 1040 -24.40 -17.86 -8.93
C VAL A 1040 -23.58 -17.13 -7.87
N GLU A 1041 -22.69 -16.25 -8.31
CA GLU A 1041 -22.04 -15.25 -7.46
C GLU A 1041 -22.55 -13.84 -7.77
N LEU A 1042 -22.91 -13.05 -6.75
CA LEU A 1042 -23.40 -11.68 -6.91
C LEU A 1042 -22.67 -10.68 -6.02
N ALA A 1043 -22.58 -9.42 -6.45
CA ALA A 1043 -22.09 -8.29 -5.66
C ALA A 1043 -22.95 -7.04 -5.88
N VAL A 1044 -22.88 -6.09 -4.95
CA VAL A 1044 -23.53 -4.77 -5.08
C VAL A 1044 -22.72 -3.89 -6.02
N GLY A 1045 -23.40 -3.17 -6.92
CA GLY A 1045 -22.75 -2.28 -7.88
C GLY A 1045 -22.08 -3.03 -9.04
N LEU A 1046 -20.99 -2.45 -9.56
CA LEU A 1046 -20.34 -2.92 -10.79
C LEU A 1046 -19.64 -4.29 -10.66
N GLY A 1047 -19.64 -5.05 -11.76
CA GLY A 1047 -19.16 -6.44 -11.86
C GLY A 1047 -17.66 -6.61 -11.66
N GLU A 1048 -16.88 -5.53 -11.80
CA GLU A 1048 -15.45 -5.50 -11.53
C GLU A 1048 -15.14 -5.93 -10.08
N THR A 1049 -16.07 -5.73 -9.14
CA THR A 1049 -15.97 -6.22 -7.76
C THR A 1049 -15.87 -7.75 -7.70
N LEU A 1050 -16.57 -8.47 -8.59
CA LEU A 1050 -16.55 -9.93 -8.69
C LEU A 1050 -15.39 -10.43 -9.55
N ALA A 1051 -15.22 -9.84 -10.73
CA ALA A 1051 -14.31 -10.34 -11.76
C ALA A 1051 -12.84 -10.17 -11.37
N SER A 1052 -12.49 -9.02 -10.78
CA SER A 1052 -11.08 -8.67 -10.51
C SER A 1052 -10.48 -9.39 -9.31
N GLY A 1053 -11.28 -9.79 -8.32
CA GLY A 1053 -10.77 -10.33 -7.05
C GLY A 1053 -9.98 -9.35 -6.19
N LYS A 1054 -9.91 -8.06 -6.57
CA LYS A 1054 -9.10 -7.03 -5.89
C LYS A 1054 -9.71 -6.52 -4.58
N SER A 1055 -11.02 -6.59 -4.46
CA SER A 1055 -11.75 -6.13 -3.27
C SER A 1055 -11.77 -7.23 -2.21
N PRO A 1056 -11.22 -7.00 -1.00
CA PRO A 1056 -11.27 -8.00 0.06
C PRO A 1056 -12.71 -8.22 0.56
N GLY A 1057 -13.10 -9.49 0.64
CA GLY A 1057 -14.43 -9.92 1.06
C GLY A 1057 -14.94 -11.08 0.19
N CYS A 1058 -16.16 -11.52 0.47
CA CYS A 1058 -16.82 -12.58 -0.29
C CYS A 1058 -18.08 -12.06 -0.99
N PRO A 1059 -18.45 -12.61 -2.15
CA PRO A 1059 -19.71 -12.30 -2.82
C PRO A 1059 -20.90 -13.00 -2.15
N TYR A 1060 -22.12 -12.63 -2.55
CA TYR A 1060 -23.25 -13.53 -2.37
C TYR A 1060 -23.00 -14.77 -3.20
N ARG A 1061 -23.28 -15.94 -2.63
CA ARG A 1061 -23.15 -17.20 -3.34
C ARG A 1061 -24.42 -18.00 -3.13
N MET A 1062 -25.05 -18.39 -4.23
CA MET A 1062 -26.27 -19.18 -4.19
C MET A 1062 -26.26 -20.27 -5.27
N LEU A 1063 -26.89 -21.39 -4.93
CA LEU A 1063 -27.22 -22.44 -5.88
C LEU A 1063 -28.68 -22.27 -6.27
N CYS A 1064 -28.95 -22.28 -7.58
CA CYS A 1064 -30.29 -22.21 -8.12
C CYS A 1064 -30.58 -23.47 -8.92
N ASP A 1065 -31.56 -24.25 -8.48
CA ASP A 1065 -32.04 -25.41 -9.24
C ASP A 1065 -32.75 -24.91 -10.51
N LYS A 1066 -32.22 -25.31 -11.67
CA LYS A 1066 -32.69 -24.89 -13.00
C LYS A 1066 -34.09 -25.40 -13.33
N ASN A 1067 -34.60 -26.41 -12.62
CA ASN A 1067 -35.86 -27.09 -12.88
C ASN A 1067 -36.95 -26.70 -11.87
N THR A 1068 -36.63 -26.72 -10.58
CA THR A 1068 -37.58 -26.45 -9.49
C THR A 1068 -37.63 -24.97 -9.13
N GLY A 1069 -36.58 -24.21 -9.45
CA GLY A 1069 -36.42 -22.82 -9.01
C GLY A 1069 -36.05 -22.69 -7.52
N ALA A 1070 -35.75 -23.80 -6.85
CA ALA A 1070 -35.27 -23.78 -5.48
C ALA A 1070 -33.93 -23.04 -5.38
N VAL A 1071 -33.79 -22.19 -4.37
CA VAL A 1071 -32.60 -21.38 -4.13
C VAL A 1071 -32.00 -21.77 -2.79
N ARG A 1072 -30.68 -21.94 -2.75
CA ARG A 1072 -29.93 -22.22 -1.52
C ARG A 1072 -28.76 -21.26 -1.39
N MET A 1073 -28.73 -20.47 -0.32
CA MET A 1073 -27.59 -19.62 -0.01
C MET A 1073 -26.40 -20.44 0.51
N LEU A 1074 -25.23 -20.22 -0.09
CA LEU A 1074 -23.94 -20.74 0.36
C LEU A 1074 -23.17 -19.69 1.17
N ALA A 1075 -23.26 -18.42 0.79
CA ALA A 1075 -22.64 -17.30 1.50
C ALA A 1075 -23.43 -15.99 1.27
N PHE A 1076 -23.35 -15.08 2.25
CA PHE A 1076 -23.79 -13.69 2.10
C PHE A 1076 -22.57 -12.81 1.84
N ALA A 1077 -22.76 -11.72 1.07
CA ALA A 1077 -21.64 -10.86 0.72
C ALA A 1077 -21.07 -10.12 1.92
N SER A 1078 -19.74 -9.97 1.94
CA SER A 1078 -19.01 -9.28 3.00
C SER A 1078 -18.12 -8.13 2.50
N PHE A 1079 -18.14 -7.78 1.20
CA PHE A 1079 -17.38 -6.63 0.71
C PHE A 1079 -17.71 -5.35 1.49
N SER A 1080 -16.68 -4.61 1.93
CA SER A 1080 -16.87 -3.32 2.62
C SER A 1080 -17.35 -2.23 1.68
N GLN A 1081 -17.00 -2.30 0.39
CA GLN A 1081 -17.28 -1.27 -0.60
C GLN A 1081 -17.79 -1.85 -1.93
N ALA A 1082 -18.62 -1.08 -2.63
CA ALA A 1082 -19.06 -1.30 -4.00
C ALA A 1082 -18.49 -0.22 -4.92
N LEU A 1083 -18.25 -0.58 -6.19
CA LEU A 1083 -17.82 0.36 -7.22
C LEU A 1083 -19.03 0.91 -7.99
N TRP A 1084 -19.01 2.22 -8.24
CA TRP A 1084 -20.01 2.95 -9.01
C TRP A 1084 -19.33 3.86 -10.05
N PRO A 1085 -19.99 4.18 -11.17
CA PRO A 1085 -19.49 5.19 -12.09
C PRO A 1085 -19.52 6.58 -11.44
N ASP A 1086 -18.52 7.41 -11.73
CA ASP A 1086 -18.41 8.81 -11.29
C ASP A 1086 -18.05 9.72 -12.48
N LEU A 1087 -18.42 11.00 -12.42
CA LEU A 1087 -18.15 11.95 -13.51
C LEU A 1087 -16.79 12.66 -13.36
N SER A 1088 -16.21 12.64 -12.16
CA SER A 1088 -14.99 13.33 -11.77
C SER A 1088 -13.79 12.40 -11.57
N VAL A 1089 -14.05 11.11 -11.36
CA VAL A 1089 -13.07 10.01 -11.28
C VAL A 1089 -13.59 8.82 -12.09
N ASP A 1090 -12.72 7.92 -12.57
CA ASP A 1090 -13.15 6.79 -13.39
C ASP A 1090 -14.19 5.91 -12.68
N LEU A 1091 -13.95 5.55 -11.41
CA LEU A 1091 -14.88 4.79 -10.57
C LEU A 1091 -14.81 5.32 -9.12
N ARG A 1092 -15.95 5.40 -8.44
CA ARG A 1092 -16.04 5.73 -7.01
C ARG A 1092 -16.33 4.48 -6.18
N ALA A 1093 -15.60 4.29 -5.09
CA ALA A 1093 -15.86 3.25 -4.10
C ALA A 1093 -16.75 3.81 -2.97
N GLU A 1094 -17.87 3.15 -2.69
CA GLU A 1094 -18.77 3.53 -1.59
C GLU A 1094 -18.95 2.40 -0.59
N THR A 1095 -18.98 2.74 0.70
CA THR A 1095 -19.25 1.76 1.77
C THR A 1095 -20.66 1.18 1.65
N ILE A 1096 -20.76 -0.15 1.73
CA ILE A 1096 -22.03 -0.88 1.66
C ILE A 1096 -22.60 -1.05 3.07
N ASP A 1097 -23.91 -0.83 3.17
CA ASP A 1097 -24.73 -1.15 4.34
C ASP A 1097 -25.72 -2.24 3.95
N TYR A 1098 -25.40 -3.49 4.28
CA TYR A 1098 -26.20 -4.65 3.89
C TYR A 1098 -27.55 -4.73 4.63
N SER A 1099 -27.74 -3.93 5.70
CA SER A 1099 -29.06 -3.77 6.32
C SER A 1099 -30.08 -3.08 5.38
N LYS A 1100 -29.61 -2.47 4.28
CA LYS A 1100 -30.44 -1.77 3.28
C LYS A 1100 -30.56 -2.54 1.96
N ILE A 1101 -29.90 -3.68 1.82
CA ILE A 1101 -29.87 -4.42 0.55
C ILE A 1101 -30.94 -5.51 0.59
N ASN A 1102 -31.91 -5.43 -0.32
CA ASN A 1102 -33.03 -6.39 -0.40
C ASN A 1102 -32.55 -7.84 -0.53
N LEU A 1103 -31.45 -8.09 -1.24
CA LEU A 1103 -30.87 -9.43 -1.34
C LEU A 1103 -30.42 -9.97 0.03
N THR A 1104 -30.02 -9.13 0.98
CA THR A 1104 -29.60 -9.57 2.32
C THR A 1104 -30.79 -9.77 3.25
N ILE A 1105 -31.77 -8.86 3.20
CA ILE A 1105 -32.83 -8.75 4.23
C ILE A 1105 -34.15 -9.43 3.84
N ASP A 1106 -34.47 -9.53 2.54
CA ASP A 1106 -35.74 -10.06 2.02
C ASP A 1106 -35.52 -11.44 1.39
N GLU A 1107 -36.00 -12.48 2.09
CA GLU A 1107 -35.96 -13.87 1.63
C GLU A 1107 -36.80 -14.11 0.38
N ASP A 1108 -37.97 -13.48 0.27
CA ASP A 1108 -38.82 -13.65 -0.90
C ASP A 1108 -38.21 -12.99 -2.13
N PHE A 1109 -37.57 -11.82 -1.96
CA PHE A 1109 -36.80 -11.20 -3.03
C PHE A 1109 -35.66 -12.09 -3.51
N ARG A 1110 -34.86 -12.66 -2.58
CA ARG A 1110 -33.80 -13.63 -2.92
C ARG A 1110 -34.33 -14.81 -3.71
N ASN A 1111 -35.38 -15.47 -3.20
CA ASN A 1111 -35.95 -16.66 -3.82
C ASN A 1111 -36.51 -16.36 -5.21
N ARG A 1112 -37.22 -15.23 -5.38
CA ARG A 1112 -37.71 -14.79 -6.71
C ARG A 1112 -36.57 -14.48 -7.68
N LEU A 1113 -35.51 -13.80 -7.23
CA LEU A 1113 -34.37 -13.48 -8.09
C LEU A 1113 -33.61 -14.75 -8.47
N GLY A 1114 -33.23 -15.58 -7.50
CA GLY A 1114 -32.50 -16.83 -7.75
C GLY A 1114 -33.27 -17.79 -8.65
N GLY A 1115 -34.58 -17.96 -8.43
CA GLY A 1115 -35.42 -18.78 -9.33
C GLY A 1115 -35.43 -18.25 -10.77
N ARG A 1116 -35.44 -16.93 -10.97
CA ARG A 1116 -35.34 -16.31 -12.30
C ARG A 1116 -33.96 -16.49 -12.92
N LEU A 1117 -32.88 -16.39 -12.13
CA LEU A 1117 -31.53 -16.65 -12.59
C LEU A 1117 -31.35 -18.13 -12.97
N GLY A 1118 -31.90 -19.08 -12.22
CA GLY A 1118 -31.90 -20.50 -12.58
C GLY A 1118 -32.65 -20.77 -13.89
N ALA A 1119 -33.85 -20.19 -14.06
CA ALA A 1119 -34.63 -20.33 -15.29
C ALA A 1119 -33.94 -19.70 -16.51
N MET A 1120 -33.34 -18.51 -16.34
CA MET A 1120 -32.54 -17.83 -17.36
C MET A 1120 -31.32 -18.68 -17.74
N SER A 1121 -30.61 -19.25 -16.76
CA SER A 1121 -29.43 -20.09 -16.97
C SER A 1121 -29.77 -21.29 -17.85
N ARG A 1122 -30.87 -21.99 -17.55
CA ARG A 1122 -31.37 -23.11 -18.35
C ARG A 1122 -31.71 -22.69 -19.78
N PHE A 1123 -32.34 -21.52 -19.95
CA PHE A 1123 -32.72 -21.02 -21.26
C PHE A 1123 -31.47 -20.71 -22.12
N VAL A 1124 -30.50 -19.99 -21.55
CA VAL A 1124 -29.26 -19.61 -22.25
C VAL A 1124 -28.41 -20.84 -22.58
N GLU A 1125 -28.23 -21.76 -21.62
CA GLU A 1125 -27.53 -23.04 -21.83
C GLU A 1125 -28.11 -23.83 -23.00
N LYS A 1126 -29.45 -23.98 -23.04
CA LYS A 1126 -30.13 -24.68 -24.13
C LYS A 1126 -30.01 -23.94 -25.47
N ALA A 1127 -30.13 -22.62 -25.46
CA ALA A 1127 -30.09 -21.81 -26.68
C ALA A 1127 -28.69 -21.72 -27.31
N LEU A 1128 -27.64 -21.79 -26.48
CA LEU A 1128 -26.25 -21.77 -26.90
C LEU A 1128 -25.64 -23.18 -27.07
N GLY A 1129 -26.35 -24.22 -26.62
CA GLY A 1129 -26.04 -25.62 -26.95
C GLY A 1129 -25.12 -26.34 -25.95
N GLY A 1130 -24.87 -25.77 -24.77
CA GLY A 1130 -24.02 -26.38 -23.75
C GLY A 1130 -23.81 -25.46 -22.53
N PRO A 1131 -23.12 -25.94 -21.47
CA PRO A 1131 -22.83 -25.17 -20.25
C PRO A 1131 -22.20 -23.81 -20.54
N GLN A 1132 -22.60 -22.78 -19.78
CA GLN A 1132 -22.17 -21.40 -20.00
C GLN A 1132 -21.63 -20.74 -18.73
N ASP A 1133 -20.66 -19.87 -18.93
CA ASP A 1133 -20.22 -18.83 -18.00
C ASP A 1133 -20.85 -17.50 -18.45
N ILE A 1134 -21.72 -16.94 -17.60
CA ILE A 1134 -22.59 -15.80 -17.92
C ILE A 1134 -22.31 -14.64 -16.96
N GLU A 1135 -22.03 -13.47 -17.52
CA GLU A 1135 -21.95 -12.21 -16.76
C GLU A 1135 -23.21 -11.37 -16.99
N GLY A 1136 -23.73 -10.77 -15.93
CA GLY A 1136 -24.89 -9.90 -16.03
C GLY A 1136 -25.10 -8.97 -14.84
N LEU A 1137 -26.18 -8.21 -14.95
CA LEU A 1137 -26.55 -7.13 -14.04
C LEU A 1137 -28.03 -7.25 -13.67
N VAL A 1138 -28.38 -6.77 -12.49
CA VAL A 1138 -29.76 -6.54 -12.05
C VAL A 1138 -29.97 -5.05 -11.85
N ILE A 1139 -30.99 -4.50 -12.51
CA ILE A 1139 -31.38 -3.09 -12.42
C ILE A 1139 -32.89 -3.04 -12.25
N ASP A 1140 -33.37 -2.49 -11.14
CA ASP A 1140 -34.80 -2.43 -10.82
C ASP A 1140 -35.47 -3.81 -10.96
N SER A 1141 -34.81 -4.86 -10.46
CA SER A 1141 -35.22 -6.27 -10.60
C SER A 1141 -35.25 -6.83 -12.03
N LYS A 1142 -34.79 -6.11 -13.05
CA LYS A 1142 -34.64 -6.63 -14.42
C LYS A 1142 -33.24 -7.19 -14.62
N ILE A 1143 -33.15 -8.33 -15.29
CA ILE A 1143 -31.88 -9.02 -15.55
C ILE A 1143 -31.37 -8.55 -16.92
N TYR A 1144 -30.10 -8.13 -16.96
CA TYR A 1144 -29.38 -7.82 -18.18
C TYR A 1144 -28.19 -8.75 -18.31
N LEU A 1145 -28.00 -9.37 -19.48
CA LEU A 1145 -26.80 -10.14 -19.77
C LEU A 1145 -25.83 -9.29 -20.59
N VAL A 1146 -24.58 -9.25 -20.15
CA VAL A 1146 -23.53 -8.45 -20.80
C VAL A 1146 -22.54 -9.33 -21.56
N GLN A 1147 -22.37 -10.59 -21.13
CA GLN A 1147 -21.49 -11.56 -21.76
C GLN A 1147 -21.97 -12.99 -21.47
N ALA A 1148 -21.74 -13.90 -22.42
CA ALA A 1148 -21.88 -15.34 -22.22
C ALA A 1148 -20.82 -16.06 -23.05
N ARG A 1149 -20.18 -17.07 -22.46
CA ARG A 1149 -19.18 -17.91 -23.11
C ARG A 1149 -19.32 -19.37 -22.67
N PRO A 1150 -18.84 -20.35 -23.43
CA PRO A 1150 -18.84 -21.75 -23.00
C PRO A 1150 -18.08 -21.94 -21.68
N GLN A 1151 -18.67 -22.70 -20.77
CA GLN A 1151 -18.02 -23.13 -19.52
C GLN A 1151 -17.05 -24.27 -19.85
N GLN A 1152 -15.74 -24.05 -19.66
CA GLN A 1152 -14.68 -24.91 -20.20
C GLN A 1152 -14.32 -26.13 -19.34
N ASP A 1153 -14.70 -26.15 -18.06
CA ASP A 1153 -14.31 -27.12 -17.03
C ASP A 1153 -15.30 -28.30 -16.85
N VAL A 1154 -16.27 -28.44 -17.75
CA VAL A 1154 -17.37 -29.43 -17.65
C VAL A 1154 -17.25 -30.54 -18.70
N LEU A 1155 -16.27 -30.46 -19.62
CA LEU A 1155 -16.08 -31.40 -20.73
C LEU A 1155 -14.95 -32.40 -20.52
#